data_AF-A0AAU1UE12-F1
#
_entry.id   AF-A0AAU1UE12-F1
#
_cell.length_a   1.000
_cell.length_b   1.000
_cell.length_c   1.000
_cell.angle_alpha   90.00
_cell.angle_beta   90.00
_cell.angle_gamma   90.00
#
_symmetry.space_group_name_H-M   'P 1'
#
loop_
_entity.id
_entity.type
_entity.pdbx_description
1 polymer ?
#
loop_
_entity_poly.entity_id
_entity_poly.type
_entity_poly.pdbx_seq_one_letter_code
_entity_poly.pdbx_strand_id
1 'polypeptide(L)'
;MRRRARSILATTALILGGLGGAGLTPVAQAQSGGAPRSDADPVKVFRAEVTKEQVPLLLAAGQDGHELGEQAPEKGKAEVEVYLTDKQAKQLEKKGVELTEHTLSAKARARVAAAGDGVFRPYSGKGNLQEEIVRTGQAHPGLTKVVSIGKTVQGKDILAVKLTKGARTTRDGSKPSVLYMSNQHAREWITPEMTRRLMHYYLDNYSKDKRIKKIVDSTEMWFVLSANPDGYDWTFNPDGDRQWRKNMRDVNGDGAITTGDGVDLNRNFAYKWGYDDEGSSPSPASETYRGASPGSEPETKALDAFEKRIGFRYAINYHSAAELLLYGVGWQVATPTPDDMLYKALAGTPENSAIPGYHPQVSSELYTTNGEADGHAGNVNGTGMFTPEMSECQTASAVDPDDQWRPEDCESVFTFPDDEKLIQQEFAKNIPFALSVAETAAHPDQPSSSVGLGAPDFTPAAFSTSYARGADQEVSVTARKSVRDKELNYRVDGGRTHDEDLHAWKGGETYGGDDNLHFDAYRARIEGADPGDKVEVWFTGRGKSGKRTSSEHFTYTVAERPRADTLVVAENDAAGQQAKAYVDALKANGRTPLVWNVASQGAPDALAVLDHFRTVVHYTGADRPGLTTQLALRDYLNEGGKLIEAGEQAGGSVAIGDTTTNDFSQYYLGAYSRTSTPGATKFAGSGVLTGAAAGLGDAPGNPLNIAATYQATSDVLSKADYPQFTSAGAGEYAGTPNPYSPFEGSSMAAAVHTDDGWKRLTRTIDLTGVSAADKPSLKFQLLWDTEPGYDHAVLEAHTAGAEDWTTLPEAGGSTTNAVPAECEAGFLIKEHPALKRYLTPGSAGCTATGTSGSWNSFTGASDGWKPVTFDLSAYAGKTVEVSLSYITDPGSGGHGVLADNASVVIGGAAKETEGFESSFGAWTVAGPPAGSPVVTKNWARAGELFKTYGAVSTKDTVLLGFGLEHVATAAERSVLVGKALASLKS
;
A
#
# COMPACT_ATOMS: atom_id res chain seq x y z
N MET A 1 -5.86 35.23 -33.30
CA MET A 1 -5.20 35.03 -34.62
C MET A 1 -4.14 33.95 -34.43
N ARG A 2 -4.35 32.70 -34.84
CA ARG A 2 -3.91 32.08 -36.12
C ARG A 2 -2.40 32.18 -36.45
N ARG A 3 -1.63 31.13 -36.09
CA ARG A 3 -0.77 30.24 -36.96
C ARG A 3 0.20 29.46 -36.04
N ARG A 4 0.19 28.11 -35.99
CA ARG A 4 0.56 27.05 -36.97
C ARG A 4 2.07 26.68 -36.98
N ALA A 5 2.37 25.47 -36.51
CA ALA A 5 3.46 24.59 -36.98
C ALA A 5 2.87 23.15 -36.98
N ARG A 6 2.62 22.50 -38.13
CA ARG A 6 3.53 21.91 -39.14
C ARG A 6 4.04 20.50 -38.75
N SER A 7 3.20 19.51 -39.03
CA SER A 7 3.57 18.11 -39.19
C SER A 7 4.49 17.90 -40.41
N ILE A 8 5.40 16.94 -40.34
CA ILE A 8 6.15 16.43 -41.50
C ILE A 8 5.68 14.99 -41.76
N LEU A 9 5.14 14.75 -42.95
CA LEU A 9 4.95 13.41 -43.51
C LEU A 9 6.15 13.07 -44.40
N ALA A 10 6.60 11.82 -44.35
CA ALA A 10 7.49 11.23 -45.35
C ALA A 10 6.91 9.91 -45.86
N THR A 11 6.31 9.95 -47.05
CA THR A 11 5.79 8.79 -47.81
C THR A 11 6.81 8.31 -48.83
N THR A 12 7.10 7.00 -48.86
CA THR A 12 7.54 6.19 -50.03
C THR A 12 7.73 4.74 -49.56
N ALA A 13 7.48 3.67 -50.32
CA ALA A 13 6.74 3.49 -51.58
C ALA A 13 6.36 2.00 -51.72
N LEU A 14 5.26 1.68 -52.42
CA LEU A 14 5.00 0.30 -52.88
C LEU A 14 5.92 -0.05 -54.06
N ILE A 15 6.35 -1.31 -54.13
CA ILE A 15 6.72 -1.98 -55.39
C ILE A 15 5.91 -3.29 -55.48
N LEU A 16 5.37 -3.57 -56.66
CA LEU A 16 4.48 -4.70 -56.97
C LEU A 16 5.17 -5.71 -57.90
N GLY A 17 4.85 -6.99 -57.69
CA GLY A 17 5.18 -8.10 -58.60
C GLY A 17 5.87 -9.28 -57.88
N GLY A 18 5.46 -10.54 -58.03
CA GLY A 18 4.26 -11.05 -58.70
C GLY A 18 4.35 -12.57 -58.98
N LEU A 19 3.21 -13.25 -58.86
CA LEU A 19 2.91 -14.62 -59.34
C LEU A 19 3.59 -15.84 -58.69
N GLY A 20 2.74 -16.75 -58.18
CA GLY A 20 2.85 -18.20 -58.45
C GLY A 20 3.06 -19.14 -57.27
N GLY A 21 2.01 -19.87 -56.85
CA GLY A 21 2.15 -21.01 -55.93
C GLY A 21 0.85 -21.37 -55.21
N ALA A 22 0.06 -22.29 -55.76
CA ALA A 22 -1.17 -22.79 -55.12
C ALA A 22 -0.87 -23.91 -54.11
N GLY A 23 -1.61 -23.98 -53.01
CA GLY A 23 -1.33 -24.92 -51.91
C GLY A 23 -2.48 -25.15 -50.91
N LEU A 24 -3.64 -25.60 -51.42
CA LEU A 24 -4.65 -26.41 -50.72
C LEU A 24 -4.93 -26.11 -49.23
N THR A 25 -5.94 -25.27 -48.96
CA THR A 25 -6.70 -25.31 -47.70
C THR A 25 -7.76 -26.41 -47.73
N PRO A 26 -7.74 -27.42 -46.84
CA PRO A 26 -8.90 -28.27 -46.62
C PRO A 26 -9.93 -27.55 -45.75
N VAL A 27 -11.16 -27.43 -46.26
CA VAL A 27 -12.32 -27.01 -45.48
C VAL A 27 -12.65 -28.09 -44.47
N ALA A 28 -12.47 -27.82 -43.17
CA ALA A 28 -12.96 -28.68 -42.10
C ALA A 28 -14.45 -28.39 -41.87
N GLN A 29 -15.28 -29.43 -42.01
CA GLN A 29 -16.73 -29.32 -41.84
C GLN A 29 -17.11 -29.12 -40.37
N ALA A 30 -18.17 -28.35 -40.13
CA ALA A 30 -18.75 -28.23 -38.80
C ALA A 30 -19.23 -29.60 -38.27
N GLN A 31 -18.72 -30.01 -37.11
CA GLN A 31 -19.37 -31.01 -36.27
C GLN A 31 -20.13 -30.30 -35.15
N SER A 32 -21.42 -30.60 -35.03
CA SER A 32 -22.24 -30.19 -33.89
C SER A 32 -21.94 -31.08 -32.68
N GLY A 33 -21.39 -30.52 -31.60
CA GLY A 33 -21.20 -31.27 -30.36
C GLY A 33 -20.48 -30.51 -29.25
N GLY A 34 -21.26 -29.96 -28.30
CA GLY A 34 -20.77 -29.39 -27.05
C GLY A 34 -20.23 -27.96 -27.16
N ALA A 35 -20.81 -27.04 -26.39
CA ALA A 35 -20.11 -25.80 -26.05
C ALA A 35 -18.91 -26.15 -25.16
N PRO A 36 -17.74 -25.50 -25.34
CA PRO A 36 -16.70 -25.58 -24.33
C PRO A 36 -17.24 -24.95 -23.05
N ARG A 37 -17.23 -25.71 -21.94
CA ARG A 37 -17.28 -25.07 -20.62
C ARG A 37 -15.95 -24.36 -20.44
N SER A 38 -15.99 -23.08 -20.09
CA SER A 38 -14.83 -22.35 -19.64
C SER A 38 -14.27 -23.00 -18.37
N ASP A 39 -12.96 -23.22 -18.32
CA ASP A 39 -12.23 -23.48 -17.08
C ASP A 39 -12.12 -22.16 -16.28
N ALA A 40 -13.28 -21.61 -15.91
CA ALA A 40 -13.37 -20.39 -15.13
C ALA A 40 -12.89 -20.67 -13.69
N ASP A 41 -12.04 -19.79 -13.19
CA ASP A 41 -11.51 -19.81 -11.82
C ASP A 41 -12.09 -18.60 -11.08
N PRO A 42 -13.34 -18.70 -10.59
CA PRO A 42 -14.05 -17.56 -10.01
C PRO A 42 -13.44 -17.14 -8.68
N VAL A 43 -13.59 -15.86 -8.35
CA VAL A 43 -13.32 -15.31 -7.02
C VAL A 43 -14.33 -15.90 -6.04
N LYS A 44 -13.84 -16.32 -4.89
CA LYS A 44 -14.60 -16.91 -3.79
C LYS A 44 -14.23 -16.21 -2.49
N VAL A 45 -14.99 -16.50 -1.44
CA VAL A 45 -14.79 -15.95 -0.11
C VAL A 45 -14.07 -16.97 0.76
N PHE A 46 -13.08 -16.51 1.51
CA PHE A 46 -12.40 -17.31 2.53
C PHE A 46 -12.31 -16.49 3.82
N ARG A 47 -12.43 -17.18 4.96
CA ARG A 47 -12.07 -16.65 6.28
C ARG A 47 -10.64 -17.03 6.59
N ALA A 48 -9.85 -16.12 7.13
CA ALA A 48 -8.40 -16.17 7.19
C ALA A 48 -7.91 -15.86 8.60
N GLU A 49 -7.43 -16.84 9.35
CA GLU A 49 -6.82 -16.61 10.67
C GLU A 49 -5.36 -16.14 10.47
N VAL A 50 -5.14 -14.82 10.61
CA VAL A 50 -3.92 -14.10 10.18
C VAL A 50 -3.16 -13.45 11.31
N THR A 51 -1.83 -13.52 11.29
CA THR A 51 -0.93 -12.72 12.15
C THR A 51 -0.57 -11.39 11.49
N LYS A 52 -0.03 -10.44 12.26
CA LYS A 52 0.41 -9.14 11.72
C LYS A 52 1.52 -9.28 10.67
N GLU A 53 2.35 -10.31 10.77
CA GLU A 53 3.37 -10.67 9.78
C GLU A 53 2.79 -11.26 8.49
N GLN A 54 1.52 -11.68 8.48
CA GLN A 54 0.82 -12.24 7.33
C GLN A 54 0.01 -11.20 6.55
N VAL A 55 -0.22 -10.00 7.10
CA VAL A 55 -0.89 -8.88 6.42
C VAL A 55 -0.28 -8.54 5.03
N PRO A 56 1.06 -8.46 4.86
CA PRO A 56 1.69 -8.20 3.56
C PRO A 56 1.35 -9.25 2.48
N LEU A 57 1.03 -10.47 2.89
CA LEU A 57 0.69 -11.56 1.97
C LEU A 57 -0.65 -11.39 1.32
N LEU A 58 -1.61 -11.02 2.14
CA LEU A 58 -3.00 -10.89 1.73
C LEU A 58 -3.07 -9.65 0.81
N LEU A 59 -2.43 -8.55 1.19
CA LEU A 59 -2.21 -7.37 0.34
C LEU A 59 -1.64 -7.75 -1.04
N ALA A 60 -0.60 -8.57 -1.08
CA ALA A 60 0.10 -8.91 -2.31
C ALA A 60 -0.59 -10.03 -3.13
N ALA A 61 -1.41 -10.88 -2.50
CA ALA A 61 -2.44 -11.70 -3.17
C ALA A 61 -3.59 -10.85 -3.76
N GLY A 62 -3.47 -9.52 -3.72
CA GLY A 62 -4.39 -8.54 -4.28
C GLY A 62 -5.53 -8.15 -3.35
N GLN A 63 -5.50 -8.57 -2.08
CA GLN A 63 -6.58 -8.25 -1.14
C GLN A 63 -6.60 -6.79 -0.74
N ASP A 64 -7.79 -6.34 -0.37
CA ASP A 64 -8.01 -4.97 0.06
C ASP A 64 -7.36 -4.78 1.45
N GLY A 65 -6.57 -3.72 1.63
CA GLY A 65 -5.78 -3.56 2.86
C GLY A 65 -6.63 -3.32 4.12
N HIS A 66 -7.91 -2.97 3.94
CA HIS A 66 -8.83 -2.70 5.04
C HIS A 66 -8.94 -3.88 6.00
N GLU A 67 -9.27 -5.05 5.44
CA GLU A 67 -9.63 -6.25 6.20
C GLU A 67 -8.44 -6.78 7.02
N LEU A 68 -7.23 -6.33 6.69
CA LEU A 68 -5.96 -6.91 7.12
C LEU A 68 -5.27 -6.07 8.19
N GLY A 69 -5.33 -4.74 8.08
CA GLY A 69 -4.55 -3.81 8.91
C GLY A 69 -5.04 -3.67 10.35
N GLU A 70 -6.36 -3.54 10.55
CA GLU A 70 -6.94 -3.24 11.87
C GLU A 70 -7.16 -4.49 12.74
N GLN A 71 -7.29 -5.67 12.13
CA GLN A 71 -7.73 -6.88 12.84
C GLN A 71 -6.55 -7.72 13.37
N ALA A 72 -5.41 -7.75 12.70
CA ALA A 72 -4.28 -8.63 13.03
C ALA A 72 -3.46 -8.11 14.24
N PRO A 73 -3.52 -8.76 15.42
CA PRO A 73 -2.89 -8.24 16.63
C PRO A 73 -1.36 -8.37 16.60
N GLU A 74 -0.66 -7.46 17.30
CA GLU A 74 0.81 -7.53 17.56
C GLU A 74 1.29 -8.89 18.08
N LYS A 75 0.41 -9.70 18.69
CA LYS A 75 0.63 -11.11 19.04
C LYS A 75 -0.67 -11.90 18.97
N GLY A 76 -0.71 -12.92 18.11
CA GLY A 76 -1.86 -13.81 17.96
C GLY A 76 -2.28 -13.91 16.49
N LYS A 77 -3.49 -14.45 16.27
CA LYS A 77 -4.19 -14.44 14.99
C LYS A 77 -5.50 -13.67 15.13
N ALA A 78 -6.04 -13.21 14.02
CA ALA A 78 -7.42 -12.76 13.89
C ALA A 78 -8.04 -13.31 12.60
N GLU A 79 -9.32 -13.69 12.65
CA GLU A 79 -10.09 -14.08 11.46
C GLU A 79 -10.45 -12.84 10.63
N VAL A 80 -9.83 -12.68 9.46
CA VAL A 80 -10.16 -11.66 8.45
C VAL A 80 -10.85 -12.32 7.25
N GLU A 81 -11.65 -11.58 6.48
CA GLU A 81 -12.21 -12.11 5.23
C GLU A 81 -11.33 -11.76 4.04
N VAL A 82 -11.30 -12.62 3.01
CA VAL A 82 -10.53 -12.40 1.78
C VAL A 82 -11.20 -13.01 0.54
N TYR A 83 -10.99 -12.34 -0.59
CA TYR A 83 -11.63 -12.52 -1.90
C TYR A 83 -10.64 -13.08 -2.89
N LEU A 84 -10.63 -14.40 -2.96
CA LEU A 84 -9.56 -15.12 -3.60
C LEU A 84 -10.14 -16.07 -4.64
N THR A 85 -9.57 -16.08 -5.84
CA THR A 85 -9.85 -17.18 -6.76
C THR A 85 -9.48 -18.51 -6.13
N ASP A 86 -10.03 -19.61 -6.65
CA ASP A 86 -9.64 -20.92 -6.18
C ASP A 86 -8.12 -21.15 -6.40
N LYS A 87 -7.40 -20.38 -7.23
CA LYS A 87 -5.93 -20.31 -7.23
C LYS A 87 -5.34 -19.40 -6.14
N GLN A 88 -5.74 -18.13 -6.02
CA GLN A 88 -5.22 -17.15 -5.02
C GLN A 88 -5.48 -17.58 -3.58
N ALA A 89 -6.60 -18.25 -3.37
CA ALA A 89 -6.94 -18.90 -2.12
C ALA A 89 -5.83 -19.87 -1.89
N LYS A 90 -5.65 -20.77 -2.87
CA LYS A 90 -4.62 -21.79 -2.98
C LYS A 90 -3.18 -21.32 -3.20
N GLN A 91 -2.92 -20.12 -2.74
CA GLN A 91 -1.72 -19.35 -2.92
C GLN A 91 -1.36 -18.54 -1.67
N LEU A 92 -2.36 -18.07 -0.95
CA LEU A 92 -2.44 -18.32 0.50
C LEU A 92 -2.75 -19.83 0.71
N GLU A 93 -3.09 -20.34 1.88
CA GLU A 93 -2.76 -21.74 2.20
C GLU A 93 -1.37 -22.33 1.61
N LYS A 94 -0.34 -21.49 1.50
CA LYS A 94 1.10 -21.77 1.30
C LYS A 94 2.06 -21.17 2.36
N LYS A 95 1.96 -19.84 2.49
CA LYS A 95 2.36 -18.72 3.37
C LYS A 95 1.74 -18.48 4.81
N GLY A 96 1.59 -19.47 5.68
CA GLY A 96 1.07 -19.40 7.06
C GLY A 96 -0.40 -19.03 7.40
N VAL A 97 -1.20 -18.43 6.50
CA VAL A 97 -2.61 -18.05 6.70
C VAL A 97 -3.59 -19.25 6.78
N GLU A 98 -4.29 -19.38 7.91
CA GLU A 98 -5.33 -20.39 8.03
C GLU A 98 -6.61 -19.92 7.31
N LEU A 99 -6.69 -20.13 5.99
CA LEU A 99 -7.92 -19.93 5.25
C LEU A 99 -8.95 -21.05 5.53
N THR A 100 -10.21 -20.74 5.25
CA THR A 100 -11.32 -21.70 5.15
C THR A 100 -12.30 -21.17 4.12
N GLU A 101 -12.59 -21.94 3.07
CA GLU A 101 -13.56 -21.55 2.02
C GLU A 101 -14.92 -21.33 2.67
N HIS A 102 -15.32 -20.06 2.75
CA HIS A 102 -16.49 -19.66 3.50
C HIS A 102 -17.74 -19.89 2.66
N THR A 103 -18.24 -21.13 2.73
CA THR A 103 -19.40 -21.56 1.96
C THR A 103 -20.56 -21.87 2.86
N LEU A 104 -21.71 -21.30 2.51
CA LEU A 104 -22.95 -21.61 3.19
C LEU A 104 -23.33 -23.09 2.97
N SER A 105 -23.73 -23.77 4.04
CA SER A 105 -24.29 -25.13 3.94
C SER A 105 -25.48 -25.16 2.99
N ALA A 106 -25.79 -26.29 2.35
CA ALA A 106 -26.94 -26.37 1.43
C ALA A 106 -28.28 -25.96 2.09
N LYS A 107 -28.40 -26.14 3.42
CA LYS A 107 -29.54 -25.66 4.21
C LYS A 107 -29.50 -24.15 4.45
N ALA A 108 -28.32 -23.58 4.72
CA ALA A 108 -28.12 -22.13 4.85
C ALA A 108 -28.41 -21.42 3.52
N ARG A 109 -27.86 -21.89 2.39
CA ARG A 109 -28.19 -21.38 1.04
C ARG A 109 -29.67 -21.45 0.73
N ALA A 110 -30.34 -22.56 1.06
CA ALA A 110 -31.78 -22.69 0.86
C ALA A 110 -32.60 -21.75 1.77
N ARG A 111 -32.10 -21.41 2.96
CA ARG A 111 -32.69 -20.39 3.85
C ARG A 111 -32.48 -19.00 3.27
N VAL A 112 -31.25 -18.61 2.99
CA VAL A 112 -30.86 -17.32 2.39
C VAL A 112 -31.63 -17.05 1.09
N ALA A 113 -31.65 -18.00 0.15
CA ALA A 113 -32.39 -17.87 -1.10
C ALA A 113 -33.93 -17.88 -0.94
N ALA A 114 -34.46 -18.31 0.21
CA ALA A 114 -35.89 -18.23 0.53
C ALA A 114 -36.26 -17.00 1.38
N ALA A 115 -35.27 -16.38 2.02
CA ALA A 115 -35.38 -15.14 2.80
C ALA A 115 -35.04 -13.89 1.97
N GLY A 116 -34.49 -14.06 0.76
CA GLY A 116 -34.24 -12.97 -0.17
C GLY A 116 -35.53 -12.34 -0.70
N ASP A 117 -35.73 -11.05 -0.41
CA ASP A 117 -36.87 -10.25 -0.87
C ASP A 117 -36.77 -9.85 -2.36
N GLY A 118 -35.60 -10.04 -3.00
CA GLY A 118 -35.36 -9.65 -4.40
C GLY A 118 -35.19 -8.14 -4.57
N VAL A 119 -34.59 -7.47 -3.59
CA VAL A 119 -34.36 -6.02 -3.58
C VAL A 119 -33.22 -5.68 -4.54
N PHE A 120 -32.11 -6.42 -4.46
CA PHE A 120 -30.96 -6.27 -5.34
C PHE A 120 -31.29 -6.73 -6.76
N ARG A 121 -30.97 -5.90 -7.75
CA ARG A 121 -31.35 -6.11 -9.16
C ARG A 121 -30.20 -5.66 -10.06
N PRO A 122 -29.96 -6.35 -11.19
CA PRO A 122 -28.91 -5.97 -12.15
C PRO A 122 -29.12 -4.56 -12.70
N TYR A 123 -28.07 -4.02 -13.32
CA TYR A 123 -28.15 -2.74 -14.03
C TYR A 123 -29.00 -2.88 -15.30
N SER A 124 -28.78 -3.95 -16.05
CA SER A 124 -29.41 -4.28 -17.34
C SER A 124 -30.47 -5.38 -17.20
N GLY A 125 -31.21 -5.67 -18.29
CA GLY A 125 -32.30 -6.66 -18.30
C GLY A 125 -33.70 -6.04 -18.19
N LYS A 126 -34.65 -6.72 -17.53
CA LYS A 126 -36.05 -6.28 -17.38
C LYS A 126 -36.37 -6.04 -15.91
N GLY A 127 -36.94 -4.88 -15.56
CA GLY A 127 -37.21 -4.47 -14.17
C GLY A 127 -35.97 -3.96 -13.42
N ASN A 128 -34.89 -3.75 -14.17
CA ASN A 128 -33.54 -3.42 -13.70
C ASN A 128 -33.41 -1.97 -13.16
N LEU A 129 -32.20 -1.58 -12.73
CA LEU A 129 -31.92 -0.22 -12.28
C LEU A 129 -31.98 0.83 -13.42
N GLN A 130 -31.52 0.51 -14.63
CA GLN A 130 -31.51 1.44 -15.78
C GLN A 130 -32.93 1.88 -16.21
N GLU A 131 -33.87 0.94 -16.30
CA GLU A 131 -35.30 1.16 -16.57
C GLU A 131 -35.95 1.97 -15.44
N GLU A 132 -35.60 1.71 -14.17
CA GLU A 132 -36.09 2.50 -13.04
C GLU A 132 -35.59 3.95 -13.09
N ILE A 133 -34.31 4.17 -13.40
CA ILE A 133 -33.73 5.51 -13.61
C ILE A 133 -34.50 6.26 -14.71
N VAL A 134 -34.69 5.64 -15.87
CA VAL A 134 -35.39 6.25 -17.02
C VAL A 134 -36.86 6.54 -16.68
N ARG A 135 -37.56 5.59 -16.05
CA ARG A 135 -38.96 5.73 -15.60
C ARG A 135 -39.12 6.83 -14.56
N THR A 136 -38.22 6.94 -13.58
CA THR A 136 -38.20 8.01 -12.57
C THR A 136 -37.95 9.38 -13.23
N GLY A 137 -37.06 9.42 -14.23
CA GLY A 137 -36.85 10.57 -15.10
C GLY A 137 -38.10 11.02 -15.86
N GLN A 138 -38.95 10.07 -16.28
CA GLN A 138 -40.19 10.34 -17.02
C GLN A 138 -41.36 10.73 -16.09
N ALA A 139 -41.45 10.13 -14.89
CA ALA A 139 -42.53 10.37 -13.93
C ALA A 139 -42.41 11.73 -13.21
N HIS A 140 -41.19 12.23 -12.99
CA HIS A 140 -40.94 13.47 -12.22
C HIS A 140 -40.29 14.60 -13.04
N PRO A 141 -40.75 14.94 -14.27
CA PRO A 141 -40.01 15.76 -15.23
C PRO A 141 -39.75 17.22 -14.79
N GLY A 142 -40.47 17.71 -13.78
CA GLY A 142 -40.22 19.01 -13.15
C GLY A 142 -39.14 19.00 -12.06
N LEU A 143 -38.74 17.83 -11.58
CA LEU A 143 -37.72 17.60 -10.55
C LEU A 143 -36.50 16.81 -11.05
N THR A 144 -36.66 15.99 -12.11
CA THR A 144 -35.61 15.07 -12.58
C THR A 144 -35.18 15.29 -14.03
N LYS A 145 -33.89 15.06 -14.29
CA LYS A 145 -33.27 14.98 -15.61
C LYS A 145 -32.26 13.83 -15.60
N VAL A 146 -32.48 12.84 -16.46
CA VAL A 146 -31.57 11.70 -16.67
C VAL A 146 -30.60 12.05 -17.81
N VAL A 147 -29.33 11.70 -17.65
CA VAL A 147 -28.30 11.81 -18.69
C VAL A 147 -27.40 10.58 -18.68
N SER A 148 -26.85 10.21 -19.83
CA SER A 148 -25.63 9.40 -19.88
C SER A 148 -24.43 10.32 -19.61
N ILE A 149 -23.53 9.91 -18.71
CA ILE A 149 -22.27 10.64 -18.44
C ILE A 149 -21.11 10.12 -19.31
N GLY A 150 -21.21 8.88 -19.78
CA GLY A 150 -20.25 8.21 -20.64
C GLY A 150 -20.67 6.77 -20.91
N LYS A 151 -19.74 5.98 -21.45
CA LYS A 151 -19.98 4.57 -21.75
C LYS A 151 -18.94 3.68 -21.10
N THR A 152 -19.37 2.47 -20.73
CA THR A 152 -18.48 1.43 -20.20
C THR A 152 -17.62 0.80 -21.30
N VAL A 153 -16.70 -0.10 -20.93
CA VAL A 153 -15.89 -0.91 -21.86
C VAL A 153 -16.77 -1.69 -22.86
N GLN A 154 -17.89 -2.28 -22.42
CA GLN A 154 -18.85 -2.99 -23.28
C GLN A 154 -19.89 -2.05 -23.93
N GLY A 155 -19.77 -0.72 -23.75
CA GLY A 155 -20.57 0.29 -24.43
C GLY A 155 -21.91 0.65 -23.79
N LYS A 156 -22.23 0.12 -22.59
CA LYS A 156 -23.44 0.48 -21.83
C LYS A 156 -23.36 1.94 -21.39
N ASP A 157 -24.51 2.61 -21.30
CA ASP A 157 -24.57 3.99 -20.80
C ASP A 157 -24.46 4.02 -19.28
N ILE A 158 -23.53 4.80 -18.75
CA ILE A 158 -23.44 5.12 -17.33
C ILE A 158 -24.42 6.27 -17.08
N LEU A 159 -25.56 5.98 -16.46
CA LEU A 159 -26.63 6.98 -16.24
C LEU A 159 -26.49 7.73 -14.91
N ALA A 160 -26.68 9.04 -14.98
CA ALA A 160 -26.83 9.93 -13.82
C ALA A 160 -28.23 10.58 -13.79
N VAL A 161 -28.79 10.74 -12.59
CA VAL A 161 -30.05 11.46 -12.35
C VAL A 161 -29.77 12.76 -11.63
N LYS A 162 -30.02 13.89 -12.29
CA LYS A 162 -30.11 15.21 -11.66
C LYS A 162 -31.47 15.35 -10.99
N LEU A 163 -31.48 15.67 -9.70
CA LEU A 163 -32.66 16.00 -8.90
C LEU A 163 -32.55 17.44 -8.39
N THR A 164 -33.40 18.32 -8.90
CA THR A 164 -33.56 19.71 -8.42
C THR A 164 -34.86 20.31 -8.94
N LYS A 165 -35.41 21.33 -8.27
CA LYS A 165 -36.53 22.09 -8.83
C LYS A 165 -36.16 22.67 -10.19
N GLY A 166 -36.91 22.27 -11.21
CA GLY A 166 -36.71 22.67 -12.61
C GLY A 166 -35.56 21.94 -13.32
N ALA A 167 -35.19 20.72 -12.92
CA ALA A 167 -33.99 20.03 -13.40
C ALA A 167 -33.75 20.03 -14.93
N ARG A 168 -34.81 19.93 -15.75
CA ARG A 168 -34.70 19.96 -17.22
C ARG A 168 -34.45 21.35 -17.81
N THR A 169 -34.77 22.42 -17.09
CA THR A 169 -34.62 23.82 -17.53
C THR A 169 -33.47 24.55 -16.82
N THR A 170 -33.10 24.12 -15.61
CA THR A 170 -31.97 24.63 -14.85
C THR A 170 -30.67 24.11 -15.47
N ARG A 171 -29.79 25.01 -15.92
CA ARG A 171 -28.46 24.66 -16.45
C ARG A 171 -27.68 23.85 -15.42
N ASP A 172 -27.04 22.77 -15.85
CA ASP A 172 -26.21 21.92 -14.99
C ASP A 172 -25.06 22.74 -14.37
N GLY A 173 -24.80 22.53 -13.07
CA GLY A 173 -23.81 23.30 -12.31
C GLY A 173 -24.15 24.79 -12.17
N SER A 174 -25.42 25.19 -12.28
CA SER A 174 -25.85 26.58 -12.04
C SER A 174 -26.27 26.86 -10.59
N LYS A 175 -26.51 25.79 -9.83
CA LYS A 175 -26.69 25.80 -8.37
C LYS A 175 -25.50 25.09 -7.72
N PRO A 176 -25.29 25.25 -6.39
CA PRO A 176 -24.49 24.30 -5.61
C PRO A 176 -24.90 22.86 -5.95
N SER A 177 -23.92 21.99 -6.15
CA SER A 177 -24.15 20.63 -6.62
C SER A 177 -23.47 19.61 -5.71
N VAL A 178 -24.14 18.47 -5.46
CA VAL A 178 -23.60 17.31 -4.75
C VAL A 178 -23.75 16.05 -5.59
N LEU A 179 -22.74 15.20 -5.58
CA LEU A 179 -22.76 13.87 -6.17
C LEU A 179 -22.99 12.81 -5.10
N TYR A 180 -23.92 11.89 -5.35
CA TYR A 180 -24.02 10.61 -4.65
C TYR A 180 -23.76 9.53 -5.69
N MET A 181 -22.65 8.81 -5.55
CA MET A 181 -22.30 7.71 -6.44
C MET A 181 -22.01 6.44 -5.65
N SER A 182 -22.04 5.31 -6.35
CA SER A 182 -21.93 3.99 -5.75
C SER A 182 -21.42 2.97 -6.77
N ASN A 183 -20.93 1.84 -6.27
CA ASN A 183 -20.65 0.65 -7.08
C ASN A 183 -19.63 0.94 -8.20
N GLN A 184 -18.49 1.51 -7.80
CA GLN A 184 -17.24 1.43 -8.58
C GLN A 184 -16.71 -0.01 -8.56
N HIS A 185 -16.78 -0.68 -7.41
CA HIS A 185 -16.54 -2.12 -7.32
C HIS A 185 -17.86 -2.89 -7.48
N ALA A 186 -17.86 -3.94 -8.29
CA ALA A 186 -19.07 -4.60 -8.73
C ALA A 186 -19.80 -5.39 -7.63
N ARG A 187 -19.07 -6.08 -6.74
CA ARG A 187 -19.61 -6.91 -5.65
C ARG A 187 -20.38 -6.17 -4.53
N GLU A 188 -20.31 -4.85 -4.48
CA GLU A 188 -20.80 -4.01 -3.38
C GLU A 188 -22.30 -3.68 -3.49
N TRP A 189 -23.15 -4.72 -3.43
CA TRP A 189 -24.57 -4.65 -3.82
C TRP A 189 -25.46 -3.73 -2.97
N ILE A 190 -25.07 -3.38 -1.75
CA ILE A 190 -25.81 -2.42 -0.91
C ILE A 190 -25.71 -0.99 -1.45
N THR A 191 -24.62 -0.65 -2.15
CA THR A 191 -24.31 0.74 -2.51
C THR A 191 -25.23 1.32 -3.60
N PRO A 192 -25.68 0.59 -4.65
CA PRO A 192 -26.72 1.08 -5.56
C PRO A 192 -28.08 1.28 -4.88
N GLU A 193 -28.43 0.44 -3.91
CA GLU A 193 -29.68 0.58 -3.17
C GLU A 193 -29.66 1.80 -2.25
N MET A 194 -28.50 2.13 -1.65
CA MET A 194 -28.29 3.40 -0.93
C MET A 194 -28.61 4.62 -1.79
N THR A 195 -27.95 4.74 -2.95
CA THR A 195 -28.11 5.91 -3.83
C THR A 195 -29.51 5.94 -4.46
N ARG A 196 -30.11 4.78 -4.75
CA ARG A 196 -31.50 4.66 -5.25
C ARG A 196 -32.52 5.11 -4.21
N ARG A 197 -32.41 4.62 -2.97
CA ARG A 197 -33.32 4.98 -1.87
C ARG A 197 -33.17 6.44 -1.49
N LEU A 198 -31.95 6.98 -1.48
CA LEU A 198 -31.71 8.40 -1.24
C LEU A 198 -32.37 9.29 -2.32
N MET A 199 -32.23 8.93 -3.60
CA MET A 199 -32.91 9.62 -4.71
C MET A 199 -34.43 9.65 -4.51
N HIS A 200 -35.06 8.51 -4.21
CA HIS A 200 -36.51 8.46 -3.97
C HIS A 200 -36.92 9.19 -2.69
N TYR A 201 -36.13 9.12 -1.62
CA TYR A 201 -36.39 9.84 -0.37
C TYR A 201 -36.48 11.36 -0.59
N TYR A 202 -35.62 11.94 -1.43
CA TYR A 202 -35.74 13.35 -1.84
C TYR A 202 -37.02 13.63 -2.65
N LEU A 203 -37.41 12.74 -3.57
CA LEU A 203 -38.63 12.90 -4.38
C LEU A 203 -39.90 12.81 -3.53
N ASP A 204 -40.02 11.75 -2.73
CA ASP A 204 -41.21 11.42 -1.96
C ASP A 204 -41.46 12.40 -0.82
N ASN A 205 -40.41 13.05 -0.30
CA ASN A 205 -40.53 14.04 0.77
C ASN A 205 -40.51 15.49 0.28
N TYR A 206 -40.28 15.76 -1.01
CA TYR A 206 -40.21 17.13 -1.56
C TYR A 206 -41.45 18.00 -1.26
N SER A 207 -42.63 17.40 -1.21
CA SER A 207 -43.90 18.09 -0.90
C SER A 207 -44.31 18.00 0.57
N LYS A 208 -43.61 17.20 1.39
CA LYS A 208 -43.97 16.84 2.77
C LYS A 208 -43.05 17.51 3.80
N ASP A 209 -41.74 17.51 3.53
CA ASP A 209 -40.70 17.97 4.44
C ASP A 209 -40.08 19.30 4.00
N LYS A 210 -39.90 20.23 4.95
CA LYS A 210 -39.40 21.59 4.69
C LYS A 210 -37.87 21.64 4.48
N ARG A 211 -37.10 20.75 5.12
CA ARG A 211 -35.65 20.62 4.98
C ARG A 211 -35.33 20.06 3.60
N ILE A 212 -35.96 18.95 3.23
CA ILE A 212 -35.87 18.32 1.90
C ILE A 212 -36.29 19.30 0.80
N LYS A 213 -37.43 19.98 0.98
CA LYS A 213 -37.89 21.00 0.04
C LYS A 213 -36.87 22.12 -0.16
N LYS A 214 -36.27 22.63 0.93
CA LYS A 214 -35.24 23.68 0.86
C LYS A 214 -34.04 23.21 0.02
N ILE A 215 -33.52 22.03 0.32
CA ILE A 215 -32.39 21.42 -0.40
C ILE A 215 -32.71 21.26 -1.90
N VAL A 216 -33.82 20.62 -2.26
CA VAL A 216 -34.21 20.40 -3.67
C VAL A 216 -34.48 21.70 -4.42
N ASP A 217 -34.95 22.75 -3.73
CA ASP A 217 -35.15 24.07 -4.33
C ASP A 217 -33.80 24.80 -4.58
N SER A 218 -32.82 24.69 -3.68
CA SER A 218 -31.54 25.43 -3.72
C SER A 218 -30.35 24.71 -4.35
N THR A 219 -30.35 23.38 -4.38
CA THR A 219 -29.18 22.53 -4.68
C THR A 219 -29.49 21.59 -5.86
N GLU A 220 -28.47 21.15 -6.58
CA GLU A 220 -28.51 20.05 -7.55
C GLU A 220 -27.93 18.78 -6.93
N MET A 221 -28.77 17.79 -6.60
CA MET A 221 -28.27 16.47 -6.19
C MET A 221 -28.20 15.60 -7.44
N TRP A 222 -27.07 14.96 -7.65
CA TRP A 222 -26.84 14.05 -8.77
C TRP A 222 -26.61 12.64 -8.24
N PHE A 223 -27.27 11.66 -8.82
CA PHE A 223 -27.20 10.25 -8.42
C PHE A 223 -26.64 9.40 -9.55
N VAL A 224 -25.55 8.67 -9.31
CA VAL A 224 -25.00 7.65 -10.20
C VAL A 224 -25.11 6.30 -9.48
N LEU A 225 -26.09 5.48 -9.84
CA LEU A 225 -26.41 4.28 -9.04
C LEU A 225 -25.39 3.15 -9.23
N SER A 226 -24.73 3.11 -10.38
CA SER A 226 -23.62 2.21 -10.67
C SER A 226 -22.61 2.94 -11.54
N ALA A 227 -21.38 3.08 -11.03
CA ALA A 227 -20.23 3.56 -11.77
C ALA A 227 -19.62 2.46 -12.68
N ASN A 228 -19.80 1.19 -12.31
CA ASN A 228 -19.36 0.01 -13.04
C ASN A 228 -20.53 -0.90 -13.51
N PRO A 229 -21.41 -0.44 -14.45
CA PRO A 229 -22.51 -1.26 -14.95
C PRO A 229 -22.11 -2.61 -15.58
N ASP A 230 -20.89 -2.73 -16.10
CA ASP A 230 -20.41 -3.97 -16.72
C ASP A 230 -20.05 -5.02 -15.69
N GLY A 231 -19.25 -4.67 -14.69
CA GLY A 231 -18.96 -5.56 -13.58
C GLY A 231 -20.21 -5.86 -12.75
N TYR A 232 -21.08 -4.87 -12.50
CA TYR A 232 -22.29 -5.11 -11.72
C TYR A 232 -23.20 -6.15 -12.40
N ASP A 233 -23.49 -6.02 -13.69
CA ASP A 233 -24.26 -7.05 -14.41
C ASP A 233 -23.58 -8.43 -14.41
N TRP A 234 -22.25 -8.49 -14.40
CA TRP A 234 -21.49 -9.74 -14.31
C TRP A 234 -21.74 -10.48 -12.98
N THR A 235 -21.89 -9.75 -11.87
CA THR A 235 -22.20 -10.35 -10.55
C THR A 235 -23.60 -11.00 -10.47
N PHE A 236 -24.52 -10.68 -11.38
CA PHE A 236 -25.85 -11.31 -11.50
C PHE A 236 -25.91 -12.39 -12.60
N ASN A 237 -24.86 -12.54 -13.41
CA ASN A 237 -24.85 -13.49 -14.52
C ASN A 237 -24.72 -14.93 -13.98
N PRO A 238 -25.56 -15.90 -14.40
CA PRO A 238 -25.41 -17.31 -13.99
C PRO A 238 -24.07 -17.96 -14.35
N ASP A 239 -23.40 -17.45 -15.40
CA ASP A 239 -22.05 -17.86 -15.81
C ASP A 239 -20.96 -16.86 -15.32
N GLY A 240 -21.33 -15.91 -14.45
CA GLY A 240 -20.47 -14.87 -13.91
C GLY A 240 -20.03 -15.12 -12.48
N ASP A 241 -19.56 -14.06 -11.83
CA ASP A 241 -18.91 -14.10 -10.53
C ASP A 241 -19.46 -13.02 -9.59
N ARG A 242 -20.12 -13.45 -8.50
CA ARG A 242 -20.72 -12.56 -7.49
C ARG A 242 -19.68 -11.73 -6.73
N GLN A 243 -18.43 -12.21 -6.62
CA GLN A 243 -17.36 -11.56 -5.86
C GLN A 243 -16.38 -10.75 -6.74
N TRP A 244 -16.70 -10.60 -8.03
CA TRP A 244 -15.96 -9.75 -8.95
C TRP A 244 -15.92 -8.29 -8.48
N ARG A 245 -14.73 -7.69 -8.41
CA ARG A 245 -14.52 -6.27 -8.03
C ARG A 245 -14.43 -5.34 -9.25
N LYS A 246 -13.52 -5.66 -10.17
CA LYS A 246 -12.99 -4.78 -11.23
C LYS A 246 -14.01 -4.42 -12.33
N ASN A 247 -13.63 -3.59 -13.30
CA ASN A 247 -14.41 -3.45 -14.55
C ASN A 247 -14.24 -4.70 -15.46
N MET A 248 -14.86 -4.71 -16.64
CA MET A 248 -14.82 -5.85 -17.57
C MET A 248 -13.86 -5.65 -18.76
N ARG A 249 -12.69 -5.05 -18.52
CA ARG A 249 -11.62 -4.97 -19.53
C ARG A 249 -10.98 -6.34 -19.75
N ASP A 250 -11.14 -6.91 -20.93
CA ASP A 250 -10.20 -7.90 -21.47
C ASP A 250 -8.81 -7.22 -21.61
N VAL A 251 -7.85 -7.61 -20.75
CA VAL A 251 -6.51 -7.00 -20.67
C VAL A 251 -5.54 -7.69 -21.63
N ASN A 252 -5.69 -9.00 -21.82
CA ASN A 252 -4.78 -9.81 -22.62
C ASN A 252 -5.18 -9.91 -24.12
N GLY A 253 -6.44 -9.62 -24.45
CA GLY A 253 -7.03 -9.65 -25.79
C GLY A 253 -7.51 -11.02 -26.27
N ASP A 254 -7.71 -12.00 -25.39
CA ASP A 254 -8.10 -13.38 -25.73
C ASP A 254 -9.62 -13.60 -25.86
N GLY A 255 -10.43 -12.63 -25.41
CA GLY A 255 -11.89 -12.67 -25.49
C GLY A 255 -12.60 -13.41 -24.35
N ALA A 256 -11.88 -13.89 -23.34
CA ALA A 256 -12.42 -14.32 -22.05
C ALA A 256 -12.33 -13.17 -21.02
N ILE A 257 -12.93 -13.38 -19.84
CA ILE A 257 -12.72 -12.54 -18.66
C ILE A 257 -12.33 -13.47 -17.52
N THR A 258 -11.13 -13.27 -16.99
CA THR A 258 -10.48 -14.09 -15.97
C THR A 258 -9.84 -13.20 -14.90
N THR A 259 -9.18 -13.77 -13.90
CA THR A 259 -8.46 -13.03 -12.84
C THR A 259 -7.46 -11.99 -13.37
N GLY A 260 -6.84 -12.27 -14.53
CA GLY A 260 -5.91 -11.38 -15.22
C GLY A 260 -6.55 -10.19 -15.94
N ASP A 261 -7.88 -10.09 -15.89
CA ASP A 261 -8.68 -9.11 -16.60
C ASP A 261 -9.38 -8.14 -15.63
N GLY A 262 -9.92 -7.06 -16.18
CA GLY A 262 -10.49 -5.96 -15.43
C GLY A 262 -9.44 -5.01 -14.86
N VAL A 263 -9.85 -3.77 -14.60
CA VAL A 263 -9.07 -2.73 -13.91
C VAL A 263 -9.86 -2.27 -12.68
N ASP A 264 -9.18 -2.01 -11.56
CA ASP A 264 -9.81 -1.36 -10.42
C ASP A 264 -10.06 0.12 -10.76
N LEU A 265 -11.34 0.48 -10.90
CA LEU A 265 -11.74 1.84 -11.22
C LEU A 265 -11.34 2.84 -10.13
N ASN A 266 -11.24 2.39 -8.87
CA ASN A 266 -10.79 3.17 -7.72
C ASN A 266 -9.27 3.12 -7.49
N ARG A 267 -8.50 2.64 -8.48
CA ARG A 267 -7.04 2.83 -8.61
C ARG A 267 -6.62 3.43 -9.95
N ASN A 268 -7.59 3.82 -10.79
CA ASN A 268 -7.34 4.29 -12.16
C ASN A 268 -7.41 5.81 -12.31
N PHE A 269 -7.77 6.60 -11.30
CA PHE A 269 -7.78 8.07 -11.41
C PHE A 269 -6.35 8.63 -11.47
N ALA A 270 -6.19 9.85 -11.97
CA ALA A 270 -4.87 10.41 -12.28
C ALA A 270 -4.14 11.05 -11.09
N TYR A 271 -4.81 11.27 -9.95
CA TYR A 271 -4.14 11.81 -8.77
C TYR A 271 -3.32 10.70 -8.13
N LYS A 272 -2.02 10.95 -7.93
CA LYS A 272 -1.06 10.00 -7.35
C LYS A 272 -1.02 8.60 -8.03
N TRP A 273 -1.55 8.45 -9.24
CA TRP A 273 -1.61 7.17 -9.95
C TRP A 273 -0.23 6.51 -10.03
N GLY A 274 -0.07 5.33 -9.44
CA GLY A 274 1.22 4.63 -9.38
C GLY A 274 2.34 5.51 -8.82
N TYR A 275 2.08 6.22 -7.72
CA TYR A 275 3.06 7.05 -7.01
C TYR A 275 4.29 6.24 -6.58
N ASP A 276 4.04 4.98 -6.22
CA ASP A 276 4.93 3.86 -5.94
C ASP A 276 4.23 2.57 -6.41
N ASP A 277 4.74 1.39 -6.05
CA ASP A 277 4.08 0.10 -6.27
C ASP A 277 3.34 -0.43 -5.01
N GLU A 278 2.97 0.47 -4.10
CA GLU A 278 2.16 0.19 -2.92
C GLU A 278 0.71 0.73 -3.12
N GLY A 279 -0.25 0.22 -2.34
CA GLY A 279 -1.67 0.62 -2.39
C GLY A 279 -2.47 0.33 -3.67
N SER A 280 -1.80 0.00 -4.77
CA SER A 280 -2.36 -0.49 -6.03
C SER A 280 -1.29 -1.29 -6.78
N SER A 281 -1.67 -2.16 -7.71
CA SER A 281 -0.70 -3.04 -8.38
C SER A 281 -0.51 -2.70 -9.86
N PRO A 282 0.73 -2.78 -10.41
CA PRO A 282 0.97 -2.81 -11.85
C PRO A 282 0.68 -4.17 -12.50
N SER A 283 0.35 -5.22 -11.72
CA SER A 283 0.05 -6.57 -12.21
C SER A 283 -1.43 -6.74 -12.58
N PRO A 284 -1.77 -7.12 -13.82
CA PRO A 284 -3.17 -7.36 -14.23
C PRO A 284 -3.95 -8.39 -13.42
N ALA A 285 -3.24 -9.37 -12.82
CA ALA A 285 -3.85 -10.42 -12.00
C ALA A 285 -4.29 -9.95 -10.61
N SER A 286 -3.90 -8.74 -10.19
CA SER A 286 -4.33 -8.18 -8.90
C SER A 286 -5.75 -7.64 -8.97
N GLU A 287 -6.52 -7.77 -7.89
CA GLU A 287 -7.82 -7.09 -7.74
C GLU A 287 -7.67 -5.56 -7.62
N THR A 288 -6.49 -5.07 -7.24
CA THR A 288 -6.15 -3.63 -7.19
C THR A 288 -5.32 -3.17 -8.41
N TYR A 289 -5.41 -3.88 -9.54
CA TYR A 289 -4.70 -3.51 -10.78
C TYR A 289 -5.07 -2.08 -11.22
N ARG A 290 -4.07 -1.19 -11.22
CA ARG A 290 -4.21 0.26 -11.50
C ARG A 290 -4.50 0.60 -12.97
N GLY A 291 -4.45 -0.38 -13.86
CA GLY A 291 -4.57 -0.21 -15.31
C GLY A 291 -3.24 0.11 -16.00
N ALA A 292 -3.28 0.36 -17.31
CA ALA A 292 -2.08 0.58 -18.13
C ALA A 292 -1.57 2.04 -18.15
N SER A 293 -2.39 2.98 -17.67
CA SER A 293 -2.10 4.43 -17.62
C SER A 293 -3.13 5.14 -16.74
N PRO A 294 -2.84 6.32 -16.17
CA PRO A 294 -3.84 7.09 -15.44
C PRO A 294 -5.04 7.41 -16.34
N GLY A 295 -6.23 7.11 -15.83
CA GLY A 295 -7.50 7.22 -16.53
C GLY A 295 -7.56 6.34 -17.78
N SER A 296 -6.98 5.13 -17.80
CA SER A 296 -7.10 4.21 -18.94
C SER A 296 -8.56 3.83 -19.23
N GLU A 297 -9.39 3.74 -18.20
CA GLU A 297 -10.75 3.21 -18.31
C GLU A 297 -11.78 4.24 -18.79
N PRO A 298 -12.74 3.85 -19.65
CA PRO A 298 -13.77 4.75 -20.13
C PRO A 298 -14.77 5.14 -19.02
N GLU A 299 -14.98 4.28 -18.01
CA GLU A 299 -15.75 4.59 -16.80
C GLU A 299 -15.10 5.72 -15.99
N THR A 300 -13.82 5.57 -15.64
CA THR A 300 -13.03 6.58 -14.90
C THR A 300 -12.97 7.91 -15.67
N LYS A 301 -12.75 7.88 -16.99
CA LYS A 301 -12.82 9.08 -17.84
C LYS A 301 -14.20 9.74 -17.82
N ALA A 302 -15.29 8.96 -17.73
CA ALA A 302 -16.65 9.48 -17.70
C ALA A 302 -16.98 10.16 -16.37
N LEU A 303 -16.54 9.59 -15.25
CA LEU A 303 -16.67 10.19 -13.91
C LEU A 303 -15.89 11.51 -13.82
N ASP A 304 -14.61 11.49 -14.21
CA ASP A 304 -13.77 12.69 -14.19
C ASP A 304 -14.35 13.83 -15.06
N ALA A 305 -14.74 13.51 -16.31
CA ALA A 305 -15.36 14.48 -17.19
C ALA A 305 -16.72 14.97 -16.68
N PHE A 306 -17.45 14.16 -15.89
CA PHE A 306 -18.71 14.54 -15.27
C PHE A 306 -18.50 15.50 -14.10
N GLU A 307 -17.57 15.20 -13.19
CA GLU A 307 -17.21 16.07 -12.07
C GLU A 307 -16.76 17.44 -12.56
N LYS A 308 -15.80 17.48 -13.49
CA LYS A 308 -15.31 18.71 -14.13
C LYS A 308 -16.41 19.51 -14.83
N ARG A 309 -17.42 18.83 -15.41
CA ARG A 309 -18.54 19.48 -16.11
C ARG A 309 -19.54 20.12 -15.15
N ILE A 310 -19.78 19.52 -13.99
CA ILE A 310 -20.77 20.00 -13.02
C ILE A 310 -20.15 21.00 -12.04
N GLY A 311 -18.90 20.78 -11.60
CA GLY A 311 -18.27 21.55 -10.53
C GLY A 311 -18.97 21.30 -9.20
N PHE A 312 -18.95 20.05 -8.75
CA PHE A 312 -19.50 19.66 -7.46
C PHE A 312 -18.82 20.41 -6.31
N ARG A 313 -19.53 20.53 -5.18
CA ARG A 313 -18.94 21.04 -3.93
C ARG A 313 -18.54 19.90 -3.02
N TYR A 314 -19.43 18.92 -2.94
CA TYR A 314 -19.19 17.69 -2.22
C TYR A 314 -19.63 16.48 -3.03
N ALA A 315 -19.05 15.34 -2.71
CA ALA A 315 -19.49 14.04 -3.18
C ALA A 315 -19.53 13.04 -2.02
N ILE A 316 -20.35 12.00 -2.19
CA ILE A 316 -20.25 10.77 -1.41
C ILE A 316 -20.11 9.63 -2.41
N ASN A 317 -19.06 8.84 -2.24
CA ASN A 317 -18.79 7.62 -2.99
C ASN A 317 -19.05 6.42 -2.08
N TYR A 318 -20.22 5.81 -2.19
CA TYR A 318 -20.59 4.68 -1.35
C TYR A 318 -19.88 3.41 -1.83
N HIS A 319 -19.09 2.84 -0.91
CA HIS A 319 -18.45 1.54 -1.01
C HIS A 319 -18.99 0.59 0.07
N SER A 320 -18.59 -0.67 0.05
CA SER A 320 -18.87 -1.61 1.14
C SER A 320 -17.77 -2.66 1.18
N ALA A 321 -17.30 -3.11 2.34
CA ALA A 321 -17.86 -2.95 3.68
C ALA A 321 -16.74 -2.84 4.73
N ALA A 322 -17.04 -2.11 5.81
CA ALA A 322 -16.16 -1.94 6.97
C ALA A 322 -16.81 -1.18 8.15
N GLU A 323 -17.94 -0.50 7.92
CA GLU A 323 -18.44 0.54 8.84
C GLU A 323 -17.43 1.67 9.06
N LEU A 324 -16.84 2.19 7.96
CA LEU A 324 -15.95 3.36 8.01
C LEU A 324 -16.55 4.57 7.30
N LEU A 325 -16.10 5.76 7.70
CA LEU A 325 -16.42 7.02 7.03
C LEU A 325 -15.14 7.76 6.67
N LEU A 326 -14.58 7.40 5.52
CA LEU A 326 -13.26 7.84 5.05
C LEU A 326 -13.29 9.21 4.38
N TYR A 327 -12.17 9.91 4.45
CA TYR A 327 -11.87 11.17 3.77
C TYR A 327 -10.36 11.28 3.51
N GLY A 328 -9.95 12.06 2.49
CA GLY A 328 -8.56 12.11 2.04
C GLY A 328 -7.53 12.54 3.11
N VAL A 329 -6.25 12.20 2.97
CA VAL A 329 -5.61 11.55 1.80
C VAL A 329 -5.60 10.02 1.83
N GLY A 330 -5.54 9.38 0.65
CA GLY A 330 -5.33 7.93 0.53
C GLY A 330 -3.85 7.51 0.51
N TRP A 331 -2.96 8.33 -0.06
CA TRP A 331 -1.63 7.89 -0.52
C TRP A 331 -0.48 7.91 0.49
N GLN A 332 -0.67 8.40 1.72
CA GLN A 332 0.40 8.51 2.73
C GLN A 332 -0.17 8.54 4.14
N VAL A 333 0.36 7.70 5.04
CA VAL A 333 -0.19 7.53 6.39
C VAL A 333 0.10 8.75 7.28
N ALA A 334 -0.88 9.12 8.12
CA ALA A 334 -0.80 10.25 9.07
C ALA A 334 -0.35 11.57 8.43
N THR A 335 -0.92 11.89 7.25
CA THR A 335 -0.70 13.16 6.55
C THR A 335 -1.97 14.03 6.66
N PRO A 336 -2.09 14.87 7.72
CA PRO A 336 -3.27 15.68 7.94
C PRO A 336 -3.36 16.82 6.92
N THR A 337 -4.58 17.12 6.48
CA THR A 337 -4.86 18.21 5.54
C THR A 337 -5.48 19.42 6.26
N PRO A 338 -5.37 20.65 5.72
CA PRO A 338 -6.13 21.79 6.23
C PRO A 338 -7.65 21.55 6.30
N ASP A 339 -8.22 20.79 5.34
CA ASP A 339 -9.67 20.51 5.29
C ASP A 339 -10.13 19.39 6.22
N ASP A 340 -9.23 18.69 6.92
CA ASP A 340 -9.57 17.79 8.03
C ASP A 340 -10.53 18.46 9.03
N MET A 341 -10.35 19.76 9.27
CA MET A 341 -11.21 20.58 10.12
C MET A 341 -12.68 20.54 9.69
N LEU A 342 -12.93 20.41 8.39
CA LEU A 342 -14.26 20.30 7.80
C LEU A 342 -14.69 18.84 7.69
N TYR A 343 -13.81 17.94 7.24
CA TYR A 343 -14.12 16.52 7.12
C TYR A 343 -14.55 15.94 8.48
N LYS A 344 -13.77 16.16 9.55
CA LYS A 344 -14.09 15.75 10.93
C LYS A 344 -15.38 16.42 11.46
N ALA A 345 -15.67 17.66 11.05
CA ALA A 345 -16.93 18.32 11.44
C ALA A 345 -18.18 17.71 10.77
N LEU A 346 -18.07 17.21 9.54
CA LEU A 346 -19.18 16.54 8.83
C LEU A 346 -19.30 15.05 9.16
N ALA A 347 -18.17 14.36 9.30
CA ALA A 347 -18.10 12.92 9.53
C ALA A 347 -18.25 12.52 11.00
N GLY A 348 -17.94 13.42 11.93
CA GLY A 348 -17.94 13.14 13.37
C GLY A 348 -16.56 12.79 13.91
N THR A 349 -16.54 12.30 15.16
CA THR A 349 -15.36 11.67 15.78
C THR A 349 -15.62 10.17 15.93
N PRO A 350 -14.60 9.34 16.19
CA PRO A 350 -14.77 7.90 16.48
C PRO A 350 -15.86 7.60 17.54
N GLU A 351 -16.03 8.47 18.54
CA GLU A 351 -17.02 8.31 19.62
C GLU A 351 -18.41 8.88 19.27
N ASN A 352 -18.52 9.68 18.21
CA ASN A 352 -19.74 10.42 17.83
C ASN A 352 -19.78 10.64 16.31
N SER A 353 -19.86 9.52 15.58
CA SER A 353 -19.92 9.49 14.11
C SER A 353 -21.24 9.99 13.54
N ALA A 354 -21.16 10.62 12.37
CA ALA A 354 -22.32 11.12 11.61
C ALA A 354 -23.19 10.01 11.01
N ILE A 355 -22.63 8.79 10.91
CA ILE A 355 -23.36 7.55 10.58
C ILE A 355 -23.23 6.63 11.81
N PRO A 356 -24.31 6.36 12.56
CA PRO A 356 -24.24 5.55 13.78
C PRO A 356 -23.70 4.14 13.50
N GLY A 357 -22.65 3.77 14.23
CA GLY A 357 -21.93 2.50 14.09
C GLY A 357 -20.62 2.61 13.30
N TYR A 358 -20.44 3.65 12.47
CA TYR A 358 -19.25 3.77 11.63
C TYR A 358 -18.11 4.55 12.29
N HIS A 359 -16.85 4.25 11.98
CA HIS A 359 -15.66 4.97 12.44
C HIS A 359 -15.14 5.99 11.40
N PRO A 360 -15.06 7.30 11.71
CA PRO A 360 -14.50 8.30 10.79
C PRO A 360 -12.98 8.46 10.90
N GLN A 361 -12.24 8.20 9.81
CA GLN A 361 -10.78 8.32 9.75
C GLN A 361 -10.26 8.78 8.37
N VAL A 362 -8.97 9.07 8.26
CA VAL A 362 -8.32 9.40 6.98
C VAL A 362 -8.15 8.12 6.15
N SER A 363 -8.40 8.18 4.85
CA SER A 363 -8.37 7.01 3.94
C SER A 363 -7.06 6.21 4.04
N SER A 364 -5.90 6.87 4.19
CA SER A 364 -4.59 6.24 4.35
C SER A 364 -4.35 5.51 5.67
N GLU A 365 -5.06 5.88 6.74
CA GLU A 365 -4.90 5.27 8.07
C GLU A 365 -5.36 3.82 8.07
N LEU A 366 -6.27 3.52 7.13
CA LEU A 366 -6.72 2.18 6.85
C LEU A 366 -5.69 1.36 6.07
N TYR A 367 -5.30 1.86 4.89
CA TYR A 367 -4.09 1.46 4.17
C TYR A 367 -3.77 2.50 3.08
N THR A 368 -2.52 2.55 2.63
CA THR A 368 -2.13 3.45 1.55
C THR A 368 -2.86 3.08 0.25
N THR A 369 -3.38 4.07 -0.46
CA THR A 369 -4.08 3.91 -1.74
C THR A 369 -3.62 4.97 -2.72
N ASN A 370 -3.55 4.63 -4.01
CA ASN A 370 -3.15 5.60 -5.03
C ASN A 370 -3.95 5.41 -6.34
N GLY A 371 -4.28 6.53 -7.00
CA GLY A 371 -5.21 6.53 -8.14
C GLY A 371 -6.69 6.45 -7.75
N GLU A 372 -7.03 6.88 -6.54
CA GLU A 372 -8.33 6.82 -5.89
C GLU A 372 -9.28 7.97 -6.28
N ALA A 373 -10.59 7.74 -6.17
CA ALA A 373 -11.62 8.67 -6.61
C ALA A 373 -11.75 9.91 -5.72
N ASP A 374 -11.67 9.77 -4.39
CA ASP A 374 -11.81 10.86 -3.42
C ASP A 374 -10.62 11.82 -3.46
N GLY A 375 -9.39 11.27 -3.46
CA GLY A 375 -8.17 12.05 -3.65
C GLY A 375 -8.15 12.82 -4.96
N HIS A 376 -8.63 12.22 -6.05
CA HIS A 376 -8.76 12.89 -7.35
C HIS A 376 -9.87 13.95 -7.37
N ALA A 377 -11.05 13.65 -6.82
CA ALA A 377 -12.18 14.57 -6.74
C ALA A 377 -11.81 15.83 -5.97
N GLY A 378 -11.08 15.69 -4.86
CA GLY A 378 -10.50 16.81 -4.12
C GLY A 378 -9.47 17.57 -4.96
N ASN A 379 -8.31 16.96 -5.18
CA ASN A 379 -7.11 17.66 -5.67
C ASN A 379 -7.17 18.09 -7.14
N VAL A 380 -7.93 17.39 -7.98
CA VAL A 380 -8.02 17.70 -9.42
C VAL A 380 -9.32 18.42 -9.76
N ASN A 381 -10.43 18.06 -9.10
CA ASN A 381 -11.77 18.54 -9.47
C ASN A 381 -12.38 19.53 -8.47
N GLY A 382 -11.74 19.80 -7.33
CA GLY A 382 -12.18 20.80 -6.36
C GLY A 382 -13.43 20.42 -5.57
N THR A 383 -13.68 19.12 -5.40
CA THR A 383 -14.87 18.52 -4.80
C THR A 383 -14.49 17.74 -3.54
N GLY A 384 -14.96 18.16 -2.36
CA GLY A 384 -14.71 17.41 -1.13
C GLY A 384 -15.49 16.08 -1.14
N MET A 385 -14.81 14.95 -1.18
CA MET A 385 -15.45 13.63 -1.27
C MET A 385 -15.27 12.86 0.05
N PHE A 386 -16.31 12.10 0.42
CA PHE A 386 -16.25 11.10 1.48
C PHE A 386 -16.49 9.72 0.87
N THR A 387 -15.86 8.71 1.45
CA THR A 387 -16.06 7.30 1.12
C THR A 387 -16.60 6.55 2.34
N PRO A 388 -17.93 6.41 2.49
CA PRO A 388 -18.51 5.51 3.47
C PRO A 388 -18.33 4.06 3.00
N GLU A 389 -17.61 3.28 3.78
CA GLU A 389 -17.56 1.82 3.67
C GLU A 389 -18.69 1.26 4.51
N MET A 390 -19.73 0.74 3.85
CA MET A 390 -20.99 0.39 4.52
C MET A 390 -20.90 -0.80 5.49
N SER A 391 -21.98 -1.07 6.24
CA SER A 391 -22.01 -2.24 7.13
C SER A 391 -21.79 -3.56 6.41
N GLU A 392 -20.96 -4.39 7.03
CA GLU A 392 -20.77 -5.79 6.66
C GLU A 392 -22.07 -6.58 6.79
N CYS A 393 -22.17 -7.71 6.07
CA CYS A 393 -23.30 -8.63 6.24
C CYS A 393 -23.49 -9.07 7.70
N GLN A 394 -22.39 -9.38 8.39
CA GLN A 394 -22.37 -9.88 9.77
C GLN A 394 -23.01 -8.86 10.71
N THR A 395 -22.55 -7.60 10.70
CA THR A 395 -23.18 -6.54 11.50
C THR A 395 -24.63 -6.30 11.08
N ALA A 396 -24.90 -6.21 9.77
CA ALA A 396 -26.25 -5.95 9.27
C ALA A 396 -27.27 -7.00 9.76
N SER A 397 -26.91 -8.30 9.66
CA SER A 397 -27.76 -9.40 10.16
C SER A 397 -27.85 -9.43 11.70
N ALA A 398 -26.85 -8.92 12.42
CA ALA A 398 -26.85 -8.89 13.88
C ALA A 398 -27.78 -7.82 14.48
N VAL A 399 -28.23 -6.84 13.68
CA VAL A 399 -29.14 -5.77 14.14
C VAL A 399 -30.51 -6.34 14.58
N ASP A 400 -30.98 -7.43 13.97
CA ASP A 400 -32.19 -8.12 14.42
C ASP A 400 -31.98 -9.63 14.59
N PRO A 401 -31.72 -10.10 15.83
CA PRO A 401 -31.55 -11.52 16.14
C PRO A 401 -32.77 -12.42 15.90
N ASP A 402 -33.98 -11.84 15.73
CA ASP A 402 -35.21 -12.60 15.42
C ASP A 402 -35.47 -12.73 13.91
N ASP A 403 -34.57 -12.22 13.06
CA ASP A 403 -34.70 -12.25 11.60
C ASP A 403 -34.44 -13.64 10.97
N GLN A 404 -34.77 -13.78 9.68
CA GLN A 404 -34.48 -14.98 8.90
C GLN A 404 -33.04 -15.01 8.42
N TRP A 405 -32.47 -13.84 8.14
CA TRP A 405 -31.04 -13.65 7.90
C TRP A 405 -30.27 -13.69 9.22
N ARG A 406 -29.05 -14.23 9.18
CA ARG A 406 -28.27 -14.47 10.39
C ARG A 406 -26.80 -14.18 10.14
N PRO A 407 -26.06 -13.68 11.14
CA PRO A 407 -24.61 -13.46 11.00
C PRO A 407 -23.85 -14.73 10.60
N GLU A 408 -24.28 -15.92 11.06
CA GLU A 408 -23.68 -17.20 10.66
C GLU A 408 -23.96 -17.62 9.20
N ASP A 409 -24.88 -16.95 8.51
CA ASP A 409 -25.28 -17.21 7.12
C ASP A 409 -24.77 -16.17 6.11
N CYS A 410 -23.92 -15.24 6.54
CA CYS A 410 -23.28 -14.29 5.64
C CYS A 410 -22.23 -14.99 4.79
N GLU A 411 -22.39 -15.05 3.47
CA GLU A 411 -21.40 -15.68 2.56
C GLU A 411 -20.14 -14.84 2.41
N SER A 412 -20.24 -13.51 2.59
CA SER A 412 -19.11 -12.57 2.67
C SER A 412 -19.55 -11.27 3.37
N VAL A 413 -18.60 -10.48 3.90
CA VAL A 413 -18.84 -9.13 4.43
C VAL A 413 -19.45 -8.20 3.37
N PHE A 414 -19.06 -8.30 2.09
CA PHE A 414 -19.69 -7.59 0.95
C PHE A 414 -20.99 -8.23 0.43
N THR A 415 -21.41 -9.36 1.02
CA THR A 415 -22.66 -10.04 0.66
C THR A 415 -23.79 -9.60 1.60
N PHE A 416 -24.07 -8.30 1.60
CA PHE A 416 -25.14 -7.69 2.39
C PHE A 416 -26.49 -8.44 2.22
N PRO A 417 -27.27 -8.67 3.30
CA PRO A 417 -28.55 -9.38 3.23
C PRO A 417 -29.54 -8.77 2.22
N ASP A 418 -30.12 -9.60 1.34
CA ASP A 418 -31.19 -9.19 0.42
C ASP A 418 -32.55 -9.15 1.17
N ASP A 419 -32.62 -8.32 2.20
CA ASP A 419 -33.77 -8.15 3.09
C ASP A 419 -34.22 -6.69 3.12
N GLU A 420 -35.50 -6.43 2.81
CA GLU A 420 -36.02 -5.07 2.70
C GLU A 420 -35.88 -4.28 4.01
N LYS A 421 -35.99 -4.94 5.16
CA LYS A 421 -35.96 -4.31 6.49
C LYS A 421 -34.53 -3.98 6.90
N LEU A 422 -33.56 -4.89 6.72
CA LEU A 422 -32.15 -4.65 7.00
C LEU A 422 -31.57 -3.57 6.07
N ILE A 423 -31.85 -3.65 4.76
CA ILE A 423 -31.46 -2.62 3.78
C ILE A 423 -32.08 -1.26 4.15
N GLN A 424 -33.34 -1.22 4.60
CA GLN A 424 -34.02 0.01 5.00
C GLN A 424 -33.51 0.59 6.33
N GLN A 425 -33.05 -0.25 7.27
CA GLN A 425 -32.36 0.19 8.49
C GLN A 425 -31.01 0.81 8.16
N GLU A 426 -30.23 0.16 7.31
CA GLU A 426 -28.91 0.62 6.87
C GLU A 426 -28.99 1.96 6.12
N PHE A 427 -29.96 2.08 5.21
CA PHE A 427 -30.29 3.35 4.57
C PHE A 427 -30.65 4.43 5.60
N ALA A 428 -31.43 4.10 6.64
CA ALA A 428 -31.82 5.07 7.66
C ALA A 428 -30.63 5.60 8.50
N LYS A 429 -29.61 4.78 8.79
CA LYS A 429 -28.36 5.24 9.44
C LYS A 429 -27.69 6.38 8.67
N ASN A 430 -27.70 6.27 7.33
CA ASN A 430 -26.96 7.13 6.42
C ASN A 430 -27.66 8.46 6.08
N ILE A 431 -29.00 8.56 6.21
CA ILE A 431 -29.76 9.77 5.85
C ILE A 431 -29.22 11.06 6.51
N PRO A 432 -28.94 11.12 7.84
CA PRO A 432 -28.52 12.37 8.48
C PRO A 432 -27.24 12.95 7.85
N PHE A 433 -26.22 12.12 7.66
CA PHE A 433 -24.96 12.48 7.01
C PHE A 433 -25.17 12.91 5.55
N ALA A 434 -25.91 12.12 4.76
CA ALA A 434 -26.19 12.44 3.36
C ALA A 434 -26.88 13.80 3.19
N LEU A 435 -27.85 14.14 4.06
CA LEU A 435 -28.51 15.44 4.07
C LEU A 435 -27.55 16.56 4.50
N SER A 436 -26.68 16.32 5.49
CA SER A 436 -25.66 17.26 5.96
C SER A 436 -24.68 17.66 4.86
N VAL A 437 -24.27 16.73 4.00
CA VAL A 437 -23.43 17.01 2.82
C VAL A 437 -24.17 17.90 1.80
N ALA A 438 -25.44 17.60 1.49
CA ALA A 438 -26.26 18.43 0.59
C ALA A 438 -26.53 19.85 1.11
N GLU A 439 -26.68 20.02 2.42
CA GLU A 439 -26.85 21.33 3.04
C GLU A 439 -25.56 22.14 3.03
N THR A 440 -24.44 21.48 3.33
CA THR A 440 -23.10 22.11 3.35
C THR A 440 -22.71 22.63 1.97
N ALA A 441 -23.05 21.93 0.88
CA ALA A 441 -22.73 22.40 -0.47
C ALA A 441 -23.21 23.84 -0.78
N ALA A 442 -24.29 24.33 -0.15
CA ALA A 442 -24.75 25.70 -0.32
C ALA A 442 -23.76 26.74 0.24
N HIS A 443 -23.06 26.41 1.32
CA HIS A 443 -22.03 27.22 1.99
C HIS A 443 -20.84 26.29 2.28
N PRO A 444 -20.03 25.95 1.26
CA PRO A 444 -19.19 24.76 1.32
C PRO A 444 -18.04 24.86 2.32
N ASP A 445 -17.76 26.04 2.85
CA ASP A 445 -16.86 26.26 3.98
C ASP A 445 -17.53 26.04 5.36
N GLN A 446 -18.86 26.12 5.48
CA GLN A 446 -19.60 26.12 6.74
C GLN A 446 -20.38 24.80 6.90
N PRO A 447 -19.83 23.78 7.59
CA PRO A 447 -20.44 22.46 7.70
C PRO A 447 -21.79 22.48 8.43
N SER A 448 -22.77 21.78 7.84
CA SER A 448 -24.10 21.53 8.41
C SER A 448 -24.14 20.15 9.09
N SER A 449 -23.37 19.98 10.17
CA SER A 449 -23.15 18.67 10.81
C SER A 449 -24.42 18.06 11.42
N SER A 450 -24.66 16.76 11.18
CA SER A 450 -25.73 15.98 11.81
C SER A 450 -25.48 15.72 13.30
N VAL A 451 -24.21 15.68 13.71
CA VAL A 451 -23.74 15.46 15.09
C VAL A 451 -23.42 16.78 15.83
N GLY A 452 -23.73 17.92 15.22
CA GLY A 452 -23.61 19.25 15.85
C GLY A 452 -22.19 19.81 15.95
N LEU A 453 -21.20 19.17 15.34
CA LEU A 453 -19.83 19.68 15.24
C LEU A 453 -19.74 20.85 14.25
N GLY A 454 -18.75 21.70 14.44
CA GLY A 454 -18.47 22.82 13.55
C GLY A 454 -16.97 23.01 13.36
N ALA A 455 -16.57 23.43 12.17
CA ALA A 455 -15.18 23.78 11.88
C ALA A 455 -14.90 25.22 12.37
N PRO A 456 -13.95 25.46 13.28
CA PRO A 456 -13.55 26.83 13.70
C PRO A 456 -12.98 27.62 12.52
N ASP A 457 -12.91 28.94 12.65
CA ASP A 457 -12.30 29.80 11.63
C ASP A 457 -10.76 29.72 11.60
N PHE A 458 -10.15 29.36 12.74
CA PHE A 458 -8.72 29.26 12.99
C PHE A 458 -8.41 28.13 13.98
N THR A 459 -7.43 27.28 13.66
CA THR A 459 -6.88 26.22 14.51
C THR A 459 -5.36 26.42 14.63
N PRO A 460 -4.85 26.96 15.75
CA PRO A 460 -3.42 27.15 15.98
C PRO A 460 -2.68 25.81 16.10
N ALA A 461 -1.50 25.70 15.49
CA ALA A 461 -0.54 24.65 15.82
C ALA A 461 0.23 25.08 17.08
N ALA A 462 -0.30 24.71 18.25
CA ALA A 462 0.22 25.16 19.54
C ALA A 462 1.38 24.28 20.03
N PHE A 463 2.46 24.93 20.47
CA PHE A 463 3.63 24.31 21.11
C PHE A 463 3.96 25.01 22.43
N SER A 464 4.78 24.39 23.28
CA SER A 464 5.13 24.91 24.62
C SER A 464 6.46 25.66 24.68
N THR A 465 7.37 25.39 23.74
CA THR A 465 8.73 25.92 23.71
C THR A 465 9.12 26.25 22.27
N SER A 466 9.74 27.42 22.05
CA SER A 466 10.44 27.74 20.80
C SER A 466 11.86 28.21 21.10
N TYR A 467 12.79 27.98 20.20
CA TYR A 467 14.11 28.60 20.28
C TYR A 467 14.11 30.03 19.74
N ALA A 468 14.97 30.89 20.30
CA ALA A 468 15.33 32.17 19.70
C ALA A 468 16.84 32.41 19.73
N ARG A 469 17.34 33.13 18.72
CA ARG A 469 18.71 33.67 18.66
C ARG A 469 18.80 34.88 17.72
N GLY A 470 17.96 35.89 17.95
CA GLY A 470 17.81 37.03 17.03
C GLY A 470 17.27 36.60 15.65
N ALA A 471 16.45 35.54 15.65
CA ALA A 471 15.70 35.04 14.51
C ALA A 471 14.25 34.91 14.97
N ASP A 472 13.35 35.34 14.10
CA ASP A 472 11.91 35.34 14.30
C ASP A 472 11.41 33.93 14.59
N GLN A 473 10.42 33.78 15.48
CA GLN A 473 9.80 32.48 15.73
C GLN A 473 8.62 32.31 14.79
N GLU A 474 8.62 31.26 13.98
CA GLU A 474 7.52 31.01 13.05
C GLU A 474 6.38 30.26 13.76
N VAL A 475 5.17 30.76 13.62
CA VAL A 475 3.93 30.18 14.15
C VAL A 475 2.99 29.80 13.02
N SER A 476 2.17 28.79 13.27
CA SER A 476 1.36 28.11 12.27
C SER A 476 -0.12 28.08 12.69
N VAL A 477 -1.02 28.27 11.73
CA VAL A 477 -2.47 28.18 11.92
C VAL A 477 -3.16 27.62 10.69
N THR A 478 -4.02 26.61 10.86
CA THR A 478 -4.97 26.20 9.82
C THR A 478 -6.17 27.16 9.89
N ALA A 479 -6.48 27.85 8.79
CA ALA A 479 -7.50 28.89 8.78
C ALA A 479 -8.41 28.80 7.55
N ARG A 480 -9.69 29.09 7.75
CA ARG A 480 -10.68 29.07 6.67
C ARG A 480 -10.33 30.08 5.57
N LYS A 481 -10.24 29.64 4.31
CA LYS A 481 -9.87 30.48 3.16
C LYS A 481 -10.76 31.72 3.03
N SER A 482 -12.06 31.60 3.32
CA SER A 482 -13.03 32.70 3.19
C SER A 482 -12.94 33.82 4.26
N VAL A 483 -12.21 33.60 5.36
CA VAL A 483 -11.94 34.64 6.37
C VAL A 483 -11.00 35.68 5.79
N ARG A 484 -11.35 36.95 5.91
CA ARG A 484 -10.57 38.10 5.43
C ARG A 484 -9.75 38.72 6.54
N ASP A 485 -8.80 39.56 6.17
CA ASP A 485 -8.02 40.38 7.10
C ASP A 485 -7.42 39.50 8.21
N LYS A 486 -6.74 38.41 7.81
CA LYS A 486 -6.20 37.41 8.74
C LYS A 486 -4.89 37.93 9.34
N GLU A 487 -4.88 38.11 10.66
CA GLU A 487 -3.78 38.71 11.41
C GLU A 487 -3.30 37.72 12.49
N LEU A 488 -1.99 37.47 12.55
CA LEU A 488 -1.33 37.01 13.78
C LEU A 488 -1.43 38.15 14.81
N ASN A 489 -1.71 37.82 16.07
CA ASN A 489 -1.67 38.73 17.20
C ASN A 489 -0.83 38.08 18.32
N TYR A 490 0.06 38.83 18.95
CA TYR A 490 0.88 38.29 20.04
C TYR A 490 1.21 39.30 21.14
N ARG A 491 1.65 38.80 22.30
CA ARG A 491 2.25 39.60 23.40
C ARG A 491 3.45 38.89 23.98
N VAL A 492 4.49 39.66 24.25
CA VAL A 492 5.67 39.24 25.01
C VAL A 492 5.49 39.69 26.46
N ASP A 493 5.58 38.77 27.42
CA ASP A 493 5.49 38.99 28.87
C ASP A 493 4.27 39.82 29.34
N GLY A 494 3.13 39.66 28.66
CA GLY A 494 1.90 40.41 28.96
C GLY A 494 1.98 41.90 28.63
N GLY A 495 2.96 42.32 27.81
CA GLY A 495 3.14 43.68 27.32
C GLY A 495 2.08 44.14 26.33
N ARG A 496 2.44 45.08 25.46
CA ARG A 496 1.52 45.55 24.40
C ARG A 496 1.21 44.41 23.42
N THR A 497 0.03 44.44 22.82
CA THR A 497 -0.27 43.57 21.67
C THR A 497 0.51 44.05 20.44
N HIS A 498 1.06 43.09 19.70
CA HIS A 498 1.63 43.22 18.37
C HIS A 498 0.73 42.45 17.38
N ASP A 499 0.75 42.86 16.12
CA ASP A 499 -0.01 42.25 15.02
C ASP A 499 0.85 42.13 13.76
N GLU A 500 0.68 41.03 13.02
CA GLU A 500 1.44 40.71 11.80
C GLU A 500 0.55 40.04 10.75
N ASP A 501 0.84 40.26 9.46
CA ASP A 501 0.10 39.67 8.34
C ASP A 501 0.36 38.15 8.22
N LEU A 502 -0.70 37.36 8.01
CA LEU A 502 -0.55 35.93 7.70
C LEU A 502 -0.24 35.70 6.22
N HIS A 503 0.72 34.82 5.93
CA HIS A 503 0.97 34.31 4.58
C HIS A 503 0.57 32.83 4.47
N ALA A 504 0.00 32.44 3.33
CA ALA A 504 -0.36 31.05 3.08
C ALA A 504 0.90 30.20 2.88
N TRP A 505 0.95 29.05 3.54
CA TRP A 505 1.96 28.02 3.31
C TRP A 505 1.72 27.40 1.93
N LYS A 506 2.78 27.06 1.20
CA LYS A 506 2.68 26.59 -0.19
C LYS A 506 2.73 25.08 -0.34
N GLY A 507 2.64 24.34 0.76
CA GLY A 507 3.10 22.95 0.83
C GLY A 507 4.60 22.86 1.02
N GLY A 508 5.06 21.66 1.41
CA GLY A 508 6.47 21.33 1.49
C GLY A 508 6.97 20.60 0.24
N GLU A 509 8.12 19.93 0.37
CA GLU A 509 8.77 19.24 -0.75
C GLU A 509 8.16 17.87 -1.10
N THR A 510 7.43 17.24 -0.16
CA THR A 510 6.85 15.88 -0.30
C THR A 510 5.32 15.88 -0.17
N TYR A 511 4.75 16.68 0.74
CA TYR A 511 3.30 16.74 0.98
C TYR A 511 2.77 18.14 1.33
N GLY A 512 1.46 18.30 1.19
CA GLY A 512 0.72 19.53 1.49
C GLY A 512 0.66 20.51 0.31
N GLY A 513 -0.05 21.63 0.51
CA GLY A 513 -0.20 22.69 -0.50
C GLY A 513 -1.38 22.53 -1.46
N ASP A 514 -1.72 21.29 -1.85
CA ASP A 514 -2.80 20.98 -2.80
C ASP A 514 -4.11 20.53 -2.13
N ASP A 515 -4.05 19.75 -1.03
CA ASP A 515 -5.22 19.25 -0.27
C ASP A 515 -5.88 20.36 0.60
N ASN A 516 -6.32 21.46 -0.01
CA ASN A 516 -6.73 22.69 0.70
C ASN A 516 -7.93 23.44 0.07
N LEU A 517 -8.99 22.73 -0.32
CA LEU A 517 -10.24 23.27 -0.90
C LEU A 517 -10.84 24.47 -0.15
N HIS A 518 -10.99 24.40 1.18
CA HIS A 518 -11.76 25.39 1.95
C HIS A 518 -11.03 25.97 3.15
N PHE A 519 -10.06 25.25 3.69
CA PHE A 519 -9.07 25.69 4.66
C PHE A 519 -7.69 25.80 4.01
N ASP A 520 -6.78 26.52 4.64
CA ASP A 520 -5.37 26.55 4.26
C ASP A 520 -4.50 26.61 5.51
N ALA A 521 -3.25 26.16 5.40
CA ALA A 521 -2.26 26.44 6.40
C ALA A 521 -1.66 27.84 6.16
N TYR A 522 -1.51 28.62 7.23
CA TYR A 522 -0.87 29.93 7.21
C TYR A 522 0.31 29.93 8.19
N ARG A 523 1.31 30.74 7.87
CA ARG A 523 2.48 31.02 8.70
C ARG A 523 2.56 32.52 8.98
N ALA A 524 3.18 32.87 10.09
CA ALA A 524 3.62 34.23 10.41
C ALA A 524 4.76 34.18 11.42
N ARG A 525 5.48 35.29 11.55
CA ARG A 525 6.72 35.38 12.32
C ARG A 525 6.57 36.32 13.49
N ILE A 526 7.12 35.91 14.63
CA ILE A 526 7.11 36.68 15.87
C ILE A 526 8.49 37.31 16.04
N GLU A 527 8.53 38.64 15.97
CA GLU A 527 9.72 39.45 16.21
C GLU A 527 9.78 39.96 17.66
N GLY A 528 11.00 40.13 18.18
CA GLY A 528 11.26 40.91 19.40
C GLY A 528 10.96 40.19 20.73
N ALA A 529 10.88 38.86 20.75
CA ALA A 529 10.91 38.07 21.97
C ALA A 529 12.32 37.50 22.21
N ASP A 530 12.80 37.63 23.44
CA ASP A 530 14.14 37.23 23.89
C ASP A 530 14.09 35.94 24.75
N PRO A 531 15.22 35.25 24.94
CA PRO A 531 15.30 34.08 25.81
C PRO A 531 14.83 34.31 27.26
N GLY A 532 13.86 33.52 27.69
CA GLY A 532 13.19 33.62 28.99
C GLY A 532 11.76 34.15 28.91
N ASP A 533 11.43 34.88 27.83
CA ASP A 533 10.13 35.50 27.65
C ASP A 533 9.00 34.48 27.44
N LYS A 534 7.79 34.86 27.86
CA LYS A 534 6.56 34.14 27.54
C LYS A 534 5.79 34.87 26.45
N VAL A 535 5.50 34.15 25.37
CA VAL A 535 4.78 34.70 24.22
C VAL A 535 3.37 34.13 24.16
N GLU A 536 2.38 34.99 24.41
CA GLU A 536 0.95 34.71 24.19
C GLU A 536 0.63 34.93 22.71
N VAL A 537 -0.01 33.96 22.04
CA VAL A 537 -0.31 33.98 20.60
C VAL A 537 -1.78 33.67 20.35
N TRP A 538 -2.40 34.43 19.45
CA TRP A 538 -3.72 34.15 18.88
C TRP A 538 -3.86 34.72 17.47
N PHE A 539 -4.88 34.30 16.74
CA PHE A 539 -5.13 34.73 15.36
C PHE A 539 -6.50 35.39 15.28
N THR A 540 -6.63 36.48 14.53
CA THR A 540 -7.94 37.12 14.30
C THR A 540 -8.20 37.37 12.83
N GLY A 541 -9.48 37.59 12.49
CA GLY A 541 -9.86 38.02 11.16
C GLY A 541 -11.33 38.38 11.07
N ARG A 542 -11.85 38.49 9.85
CA ARG A 542 -13.26 38.81 9.58
C ARG A 542 -13.97 37.72 8.81
N GLY A 543 -15.00 37.15 9.43
CA GLY A 543 -15.90 36.21 8.76
C GLY A 543 -16.76 36.90 7.70
N LYS A 544 -17.49 36.12 6.91
CA LYS A 544 -18.31 36.55 5.76
C LYS A 544 -19.35 37.66 6.08
N SER A 545 -19.73 37.82 7.34
CA SER A 545 -20.65 38.87 7.83
C SER A 545 -19.95 40.19 8.23
N GLY A 546 -18.62 40.27 8.13
CA GLY A 546 -17.80 41.40 8.59
C GLY A 546 -17.49 41.41 10.09
N LYS A 547 -18.12 40.52 10.87
CA LYS A 547 -17.82 40.31 12.30
C LYS A 547 -16.38 39.81 12.48
N ARG A 548 -15.70 40.30 13.52
CA ARG A 548 -14.42 39.73 13.95
C ARG A 548 -14.62 38.30 14.47
N THR A 549 -13.64 37.46 14.20
CA THR A 549 -13.49 36.09 14.70
C THR A 549 -12.06 35.93 15.24
N SER A 550 -11.84 34.98 16.15
CA SER A 550 -10.56 34.78 16.84
C SER A 550 -10.32 33.30 17.09
N SER A 551 -9.06 32.86 17.06
CA SER A 551 -8.66 31.56 17.59
C SER A 551 -8.71 31.56 19.12
N GLU A 552 -8.56 30.37 19.71
CA GLU A 552 -8.06 30.24 21.08
C GLU A 552 -6.63 30.79 21.19
N HIS A 553 -6.25 31.18 22.40
CA HIS A 553 -4.90 31.67 22.71
C HIS A 553 -4.04 30.50 23.18
N PHE A 554 -2.77 30.44 22.75
CA PHE A 554 -1.76 29.57 23.37
C PHE A 554 -0.59 30.40 23.88
N THR A 555 0.30 29.78 24.66
CA THR A 555 1.49 30.46 25.19
C THR A 555 2.67 29.51 25.20
N TYR A 556 3.79 29.95 24.62
CA TYR A 556 5.06 29.25 24.67
C TYR A 556 6.11 30.05 25.43
N THR A 557 7.16 29.37 25.89
CA THR A 557 8.35 30.02 26.46
C THR A 557 9.47 30.05 25.41
N VAL A 558 10.13 31.19 25.27
CA VAL A 558 11.32 31.32 24.42
C VAL A 558 12.52 30.74 25.16
N ALA A 559 13.04 29.62 24.69
CA ALA A 559 14.27 29.05 25.21
C ALA A 559 15.50 29.75 24.62
N GLU A 560 16.53 29.97 25.45
CA GLU A 560 17.84 30.34 24.91
C GLU A 560 18.33 29.21 24.02
N ARG A 561 18.47 29.48 22.73
CA ARG A 561 19.31 28.64 21.89
C ARG A 561 20.75 29.10 22.13
N PRO A 562 21.66 28.24 22.61
CA PRO A 562 23.08 28.54 22.63
C PRO A 562 23.57 28.88 21.23
N ARG A 563 24.87 29.18 21.05
CA ARG A 563 25.43 29.48 19.72
C ARG A 563 25.49 28.29 18.74
N ALA A 564 24.61 27.31 18.91
CA ALA A 564 24.45 26.13 18.09
C ALA A 564 23.98 26.43 16.65
N ASP A 565 24.37 25.54 15.74
CA ASP A 565 24.02 25.52 14.32
C ASP A 565 23.55 24.13 13.83
N THR A 566 23.60 23.13 14.73
CA THR A 566 23.17 21.74 14.50
C THR A 566 22.45 21.23 15.75
N LEU A 567 21.36 20.48 15.61
CA LEU A 567 20.70 19.80 16.71
C LEU A 567 21.02 18.30 16.69
N VAL A 568 21.29 17.72 17.86
CA VAL A 568 21.36 16.26 18.06
C VAL A 568 20.10 15.84 18.81
N VAL A 569 19.17 15.17 18.13
CA VAL A 569 17.99 14.56 18.74
C VAL A 569 18.40 13.15 19.18
N ALA A 570 18.26 12.86 20.47
CA ALA A 570 18.55 11.55 21.05
C ALA A 570 17.28 11.00 21.68
N GLU A 571 16.82 9.83 21.23
CA GLU A 571 15.59 9.20 21.75
C GLU A 571 15.77 8.82 23.22
N ASN A 572 16.66 7.85 23.47
CA ASN A 572 16.99 7.34 24.80
C ASN A 572 18.49 7.47 25.08
N ASP A 573 18.88 8.61 25.69
CA ASP A 573 20.21 8.75 26.29
C ASP A 573 20.11 9.34 27.70
N ALA A 574 19.49 8.57 28.61
CA ALA A 574 19.28 8.95 30.00
C ALA A 574 20.58 9.22 30.79
N ALA A 575 21.74 8.82 30.26
CA ALA A 575 23.06 9.06 30.85
C ALA A 575 23.89 10.13 30.10
N GLY A 576 23.42 10.62 28.94
CA GLY A 576 24.14 11.55 28.06
C GLY A 576 25.45 11.00 27.47
N GLN A 577 25.65 9.67 27.50
CA GLN A 577 26.95 9.06 27.19
C GLN A 577 27.15 8.83 25.69
N GLN A 578 26.08 8.48 24.97
CA GLN A 578 26.19 8.16 23.54
C GLN A 578 26.07 9.42 22.68
N ALA A 579 25.17 10.36 23.02
CA ALA A 579 25.06 11.67 22.38
C ALA A 579 26.39 12.45 22.40
N LYS A 580 27.28 12.18 23.37
CA LYS A 580 28.64 12.73 23.42
C LYS A 580 29.47 12.38 22.17
N ALA A 581 29.34 11.18 21.62
CA ALA A 581 30.06 10.77 20.42
C ALA A 581 29.68 11.64 19.20
N TYR A 582 28.38 11.90 19.03
CA TYR A 582 27.81 12.78 18.02
C TYR A 582 28.24 14.24 18.22
N VAL A 583 28.11 14.74 19.45
CA VAL A 583 28.51 16.11 19.83
C VAL A 583 29.99 16.38 19.56
N ASP A 584 30.89 15.46 19.92
CA ASP A 584 32.32 15.64 19.71
C ASP A 584 32.69 15.55 18.22
N ALA A 585 32.05 14.67 17.44
CA ALA A 585 32.24 14.56 16.00
C ALA A 585 31.76 15.81 15.24
N LEU A 586 30.63 16.40 15.66
CA LEU A 586 30.11 17.66 15.13
C LEU A 586 31.07 18.83 15.44
N LYS A 587 31.53 18.94 16.69
CA LYS A 587 32.52 19.97 17.09
C LYS A 587 33.83 19.86 16.30
N ALA A 588 34.31 18.64 16.04
CA ALA A 588 35.50 18.41 15.22
C ALA A 588 35.34 18.88 13.76
N ASN A 589 34.10 19.01 13.27
CA ASN A 589 33.75 19.57 11.96
C ASN A 589 33.37 21.05 12.00
N GLY A 590 33.68 21.76 13.08
CA GLY A 590 33.38 23.19 13.26
C GLY A 590 31.91 23.51 13.49
N ARG A 591 31.05 22.50 13.68
CA ARG A 591 29.66 22.69 14.12
C ARG A 591 29.61 23.04 15.60
N THR A 592 28.56 23.74 16.00
CA THR A 592 28.22 23.92 17.41
C THR A 592 26.93 23.14 17.67
N PRO A 593 27.00 21.95 18.29
CA PRO A 593 25.81 21.14 18.52
C PRO A 593 25.06 21.55 19.79
N LEU A 594 23.75 21.41 19.75
CA LEU A 594 22.86 21.31 20.93
C LEU A 594 22.33 19.87 21.01
N VAL A 595 22.01 19.38 22.21
CA VAL A 595 21.37 18.06 22.40
C VAL A 595 19.93 18.27 22.85
N TRP A 596 19.01 17.54 22.25
CA TRP A 596 17.61 17.40 22.64
C TRP A 596 17.36 15.95 23.05
N ASN A 597 16.93 15.72 24.28
CA ASN A 597 16.68 14.39 24.82
C ASN A 597 15.17 14.13 24.84
N VAL A 598 14.68 13.27 23.94
CA VAL A 598 13.23 13.05 23.75
C VAL A 598 12.59 12.49 25.01
N ALA A 599 13.23 11.52 25.68
CA ALA A 599 12.74 10.92 26.91
C ALA A 599 12.47 11.92 28.07
N SER A 600 13.06 13.12 28.05
CA SER A 600 12.87 14.17 29.07
C SER A 600 12.25 15.47 28.57
N GLN A 601 12.26 15.71 27.26
CA GLN A 601 11.74 16.94 26.65
C GLN A 601 10.52 16.73 25.73
N GLY A 602 10.16 15.48 25.43
CA GLY A 602 9.21 15.13 24.37
C GLY A 602 9.82 15.24 22.97
N ALA A 603 9.03 14.94 21.94
CA ALA A 603 9.45 15.14 20.56
C ALA A 603 9.67 16.64 20.27
N PRO A 604 10.75 17.02 19.58
CA PRO A 604 11.01 18.41 19.20
C PRO A 604 10.03 18.87 18.11
N ASP A 605 9.33 19.99 18.30
CA ASP A 605 8.42 20.54 17.29
C ASP A 605 9.14 20.96 15.99
N ALA A 606 8.54 20.66 14.84
CA ALA A 606 9.15 20.89 13.53
C ALA A 606 9.50 22.36 13.26
N LEU A 607 8.64 23.31 13.63
CA LEU A 607 8.84 24.74 13.38
C LEU A 607 9.50 25.43 14.58
N ALA A 608 8.99 25.17 15.79
CA ALA A 608 9.44 25.86 17.00
C ALA A 608 10.81 25.38 17.49
N VAL A 609 11.23 24.16 17.12
CA VAL A 609 12.51 23.57 17.56
C VAL A 609 13.41 23.19 16.39
N LEU A 610 12.94 22.40 15.41
CA LEU A 610 13.79 21.82 14.37
C LEU A 610 14.21 22.82 13.28
N ASP A 611 13.29 23.62 12.74
CA ASP A 611 13.55 24.59 11.65
C ASP A 611 14.65 25.62 12.00
N HIS A 612 14.82 25.94 13.28
CA HIS A 612 15.94 26.76 13.74
C HIS A 612 17.32 26.20 13.33
N PHE A 613 17.42 24.91 13.00
CA PHE A 613 18.64 24.22 12.59
C PHE A 613 18.56 23.74 11.13
N ARG A 614 19.44 24.25 10.26
CA ARG A 614 19.60 23.73 8.88
C ARG A 614 20.05 22.26 8.83
N THR A 615 20.54 21.70 9.93
CA THR A 615 20.86 20.27 10.00
C THR A 615 20.52 19.70 11.36
N VAL A 616 19.81 18.58 11.35
CA VAL A 616 19.51 17.74 12.50
C VAL A 616 20.29 16.44 12.37
N VAL A 617 20.76 15.91 13.49
CA VAL A 617 21.33 14.57 13.60
C VAL A 617 20.46 13.81 14.58
N HIS A 618 19.84 12.72 14.14
CA HIS A 618 18.99 11.88 14.97
C HIS A 618 19.70 10.58 15.29
N TYR A 619 19.61 10.18 16.57
CA TYR A 619 20.25 9.00 17.11
C TYR A 619 19.26 8.17 17.94
N THR A 620 19.03 6.93 17.51
CA THR A 620 18.09 5.99 18.15
C THR A 620 18.78 4.99 19.08
N GLY A 621 20.07 4.73 18.86
CA GLY A 621 20.82 3.68 19.57
C GLY A 621 20.32 2.28 19.24
N ALA A 622 20.19 1.47 20.29
CA ALA A 622 19.60 0.13 20.22
C ALA A 622 18.09 0.16 19.96
N ASP A 623 17.43 1.29 20.23
CA ASP A 623 15.97 1.40 20.23
C ASP A 623 15.41 1.69 18.83
N ARG A 624 14.13 1.38 18.65
CA ARG A 624 13.36 1.84 17.49
C ARG A 624 13.06 3.34 17.66
N PRO A 625 13.20 4.16 16.59
CA PRO A 625 12.78 5.56 16.62
C PRO A 625 11.29 5.72 16.97
N GLY A 626 10.97 6.76 17.73
CA GLY A 626 9.63 7.02 18.25
C GLY A 626 8.73 7.76 17.26
N LEU A 627 7.44 7.39 17.24
CA LEU A 627 6.45 7.91 16.29
C LEU A 627 6.40 9.45 16.25
N THR A 628 6.25 10.11 17.40
CA THR A 628 6.13 11.58 17.46
C THR A 628 7.42 12.29 17.06
N THR A 629 8.59 11.72 17.38
CA THR A 629 9.89 12.21 16.90
C THR A 629 9.97 12.11 15.37
N GLN A 630 9.58 10.97 14.80
CA GLN A 630 9.59 10.77 13.36
C GLN A 630 8.63 11.68 12.60
N LEU A 631 7.41 11.87 13.07
CA LEU A 631 6.46 12.79 12.44
C LEU A 631 7.04 14.22 12.43
N ALA A 632 7.67 14.66 13.52
CA ALA A 632 8.35 15.96 13.53
C ALA A 632 9.57 16.02 12.60
N LEU A 633 10.36 14.94 12.49
CA LEU A 633 11.48 14.85 11.54
C LEU A 633 11.02 14.82 10.08
N ARG A 634 9.89 14.16 9.80
CA ARG A 634 9.21 14.11 8.50
C ARG A 634 8.75 15.50 8.09
N ASP A 635 8.07 16.21 8.99
CA ASP A 635 7.55 17.54 8.75
C ASP A 635 8.72 18.55 8.59
N TYR A 636 9.79 18.42 9.38
CA TYR A 636 11.05 19.17 9.21
C TYR A 636 11.72 18.93 7.86
N LEU A 637 11.78 17.69 7.38
CA LEU A 637 12.29 17.38 6.03
C LEU A 637 11.36 17.93 4.93
N ASN A 638 10.05 17.90 5.14
CA ASN A 638 9.07 18.46 4.21
C ASN A 638 9.23 19.99 4.06
N GLU A 639 9.61 20.71 5.12
CA GLU A 639 9.96 22.15 5.06
C GLU A 639 11.38 22.42 4.52
N GLY A 640 12.09 21.39 4.00
CA GLY A 640 13.42 21.53 3.39
C GLY A 640 14.59 21.38 4.38
N GLY A 641 14.35 20.83 5.57
CA GLY A 641 15.37 20.46 6.54
C GLY A 641 16.41 19.46 6.00
N LYS A 642 17.44 19.15 6.79
CA LYS A 642 18.48 18.17 6.42
C LYS A 642 18.81 17.25 7.59
N LEU A 643 18.81 15.93 7.37
CA LEU A 643 18.90 14.93 8.44
C LEU A 643 20.11 13.99 8.25
N ILE A 644 20.84 13.75 9.33
CA ILE A 644 21.69 12.56 9.47
C ILE A 644 20.98 11.63 10.45
N GLU A 645 20.47 10.51 9.97
CA GLU A 645 19.79 9.47 10.74
C GLU A 645 20.79 8.36 11.04
N ALA A 646 20.95 7.96 12.31
CA ALA A 646 21.93 6.94 12.70
C ALA A 646 21.44 6.05 13.85
N GLY A 647 21.54 4.74 13.66
CA GLY A 647 21.19 3.73 14.66
C GLY A 647 21.08 2.36 14.00
N GLU A 648 21.12 1.30 14.79
CA GLU A 648 20.99 -0.05 14.20
C GLU A 648 19.55 -0.32 13.73
N GLN A 649 18.53 0.20 14.42
CA GLN A 649 17.12 0.07 14.04
C GLN A 649 16.58 1.26 13.23
N ALA A 650 17.43 2.20 12.80
CA ALA A 650 17.06 3.29 11.92
C ALA A 650 16.66 2.79 10.52
N GLY A 651 15.73 3.48 9.86
CA GLY A 651 15.26 3.13 8.50
C GLY A 651 14.42 1.86 8.40
N GLY A 652 13.82 1.38 9.50
CA GLY A 652 12.82 0.31 9.50
C GLY A 652 11.38 0.84 9.47
N SER A 653 10.41 -0.08 9.46
CA SER A 653 8.97 0.21 9.57
C SER A 653 8.56 0.64 10.98
N VAL A 654 7.46 1.39 11.08
CA VAL A 654 7.07 2.20 12.24
C VAL A 654 5.56 2.06 12.46
N ALA A 655 5.13 1.90 13.71
CA ALA A 655 3.70 1.84 14.06
C ALA A 655 3.08 3.25 14.12
N ILE A 656 1.91 3.42 13.48
CA ILE A 656 1.09 4.64 13.49
C ILE A 656 -0.34 4.24 13.83
N GLY A 657 -0.79 4.57 15.04
CA GLY A 657 -2.02 3.97 15.57
C GLY A 657 -1.85 2.45 15.67
N ASP A 658 -2.79 1.70 15.12
CA ASP A 658 -2.73 0.24 15.01
C ASP A 658 -1.98 -0.24 13.74
N THR A 659 -1.89 0.62 12.71
CA THR A 659 -1.23 0.38 11.42
C THR A 659 0.31 0.42 11.52
N THR A 660 1.03 -0.14 10.55
CA THR A 660 2.50 -0.08 10.46
C THR A 660 2.97 0.23 9.04
N THR A 661 3.89 1.18 8.90
CA THR A 661 4.31 1.77 7.61
C THR A 661 5.83 1.97 7.55
N ASN A 662 6.40 1.91 6.35
CA ASN A 662 7.78 2.27 6.01
C ASN A 662 7.88 3.62 5.26
N ASP A 663 6.79 4.39 5.10
CA ASP A 663 6.70 5.66 4.34
C ASP A 663 7.88 6.60 4.67
N PHE A 664 8.20 6.77 5.96
CA PHE A 664 9.32 7.63 6.36
C PHE A 664 10.67 7.12 5.83
N SER A 665 10.91 5.81 5.87
CA SER A 665 12.12 5.21 5.35
C SER A 665 12.21 5.29 3.83
N GLN A 666 11.13 4.92 3.14
CA GLN A 666 11.10 4.83 1.68
C GLN A 666 11.09 6.22 1.02
N TYR A 667 10.22 7.13 1.50
CA TYR A 667 10.00 8.44 0.88
C TYR A 667 11.01 9.52 1.32
N TYR A 668 11.56 9.44 2.54
CA TYR A 668 12.44 10.50 3.08
C TYR A 668 13.89 10.02 3.33
N LEU A 669 14.09 8.82 3.86
CA LEU A 669 15.44 8.26 4.09
C LEU A 669 16.03 7.57 2.84
N GLY A 670 15.18 7.26 1.86
CA GLY A 670 15.57 6.66 0.58
C GLY A 670 15.93 5.18 0.64
N ALA A 671 15.51 4.47 1.70
CA ALA A 671 15.72 3.04 1.87
C ALA A 671 14.40 2.27 1.65
N TYR A 672 14.41 1.33 0.70
CA TYR A 672 13.23 0.51 0.38
C TYR A 672 13.00 -0.57 1.45
N SER A 673 14.10 -1.22 1.85
CA SER A 673 14.13 -2.35 2.77
C SER A 673 15.34 -2.22 3.71
N ARG A 674 15.25 -2.86 4.87
CA ARG A 674 16.29 -2.90 5.91
C ARG A 674 16.56 -4.36 6.29
N THR A 675 17.81 -4.79 6.13
CA THR A 675 18.28 -6.14 6.49
C THR A 675 19.33 -6.06 7.59
N SER A 676 19.31 -7.01 8.53
CA SER A 676 20.35 -7.11 9.57
C SER A 676 21.66 -7.65 8.96
N THR A 677 22.81 -7.17 9.41
CA THR A 677 24.13 -7.56 8.89
C THR A 677 25.13 -7.73 10.05
N PRO A 678 25.03 -8.85 10.79
CA PRO A 678 25.93 -9.13 11.92
C PRO A 678 27.39 -9.27 11.46
N GLY A 679 28.32 -8.94 12.36
CA GLY A 679 29.77 -9.06 12.08
C GLY A 679 30.38 -7.90 11.27
N ALA A 680 29.65 -6.80 11.09
CA ALA A 680 30.18 -5.56 10.54
C ALA A 680 31.33 -5.01 11.40
N THR A 681 32.58 -5.14 10.93
CA THR A 681 33.79 -4.69 11.66
C THR A 681 34.44 -3.44 11.06
N LYS A 682 34.01 -3.03 9.86
CA LYS A 682 34.54 -1.87 9.16
C LYS A 682 33.51 -1.31 8.18
N PHE A 683 33.35 0.01 8.17
CA PHE A 683 32.59 0.74 7.16
C PHE A 683 33.54 1.39 6.14
N ALA A 684 33.14 1.40 4.87
CA ALA A 684 33.76 2.16 3.80
C ALA A 684 32.69 2.96 3.04
N GLY A 685 32.71 4.28 3.23
CA GLY A 685 31.84 5.21 2.54
C GLY A 685 32.13 5.28 1.05
N SER A 686 31.05 5.23 0.28
CA SER A 686 31.00 5.34 -1.18
C SER A 686 30.09 6.53 -1.56
N GLY A 687 29.98 6.84 -2.86
CA GLY A 687 29.13 7.95 -3.32
C GLY A 687 29.44 9.25 -2.58
N VAL A 688 28.45 9.80 -1.86
CA VAL A 688 28.58 11.04 -1.09
C VAL A 688 29.50 10.93 0.14
N LEU A 689 29.70 9.73 0.70
CA LEU A 689 30.60 9.50 1.84
C LEU A 689 32.00 9.03 1.42
N THR A 690 32.33 9.09 0.12
CA THR A 690 33.64 8.65 -0.43
C THR A 690 34.80 9.21 0.38
N GLY A 691 35.60 8.31 0.98
CA GLY A 691 36.76 8.64 1.82
C GLY A 691 36.49 8.68 3.34
N ALA A 692 35.26 8.45 3.80
CA ALA A 692 34.99 8.07 5.18
C ALA A 692 35.15 6.56 5.35
N ALA A 693 36.24 6.12 5.95
CA ALA A 693 36.40 4.75 6.42
C ALA A 693 36.44 4.74 7.94
N ALA A 694 35.84 3.72 8.55
CA ALA A 694 35.75 3.59 10.00
C ALA A 694 35.87 2.12 10.43
N GLY A 695 36.71 1.82 11.42
CA GLY A 695 36.56 0.59 12.20
C GLY A 695 35.27 0.64 13.03
N LEU A 696 34.59 -0.50 13.17
CA LEU A 696 33.35 -0.66 13.94
C LEU A 696 33.52 -1.71 15.04
N GLY A 697 32.75 -1.57 16.12
CA GLY A 697 32.70 -2.54 17.23
C GLY A 697 31.64 -2.22 18.29
N ASP A 698 31.64 -2.99 19.37
CA ASP A 698 30.66 -2.85 20.46
C ASP A 698 30.79 -1.52 21.21
N ALA A 699 29.64 -0.93 21.57
CA ALA A 699 29.54 0.23 22.45
C ALA A 699 29.03 -0.16 23.85
N PRO A 700 29.30 0.63 24.91
CA PRO A 700 28.79 0.34 26.25
C PRO A 700 27.26 0.30 26.29
N GLY A 701 26.69 -0.88 26.57
CA GLY A 701 25.25 -1.10 26.57
C GLY A 701 24.61 -1.30 25.20
N ASN A 702 25.38 -1.21 24.10
CA ASN A 702 24.90 -1.54 22.76
C ASN A 702 25.94 -2.38 21.97
N PRO A 703 25.82 -3.73 21.93
CA PRO A 703 26.70 -4.58 21.13
C PRO A 703 26.35 -4.44 19.64
N LEU A 704 27.35 -4.42 18.75
CA LEU A 704 27.12 -4.25 17.31
C LEU A 704 26.72 -5.58 16.65
N ASN A 705 25.50 -6.03 16.92
CA ASN A 705 24.99 -7.32 16.46
C ASN A 705 23.87 -7.24 15.42
N ILE A 706 23.25 -6.06 15.22
CA ILE A 706 22.12 -5.86 14.29
C ILE A 706 22.29 -4.64 13.37
N ALA A 707 23.55 -4.28 13.09
CA ALA A 707 23.95 -3.28 12.09
C ALA A 707 23.18 -3.48 10.78
N ALA A 708 22.56 -2.42 10.26
CA ALA A 708 21.67 -2.50 9.11
C ALA A 708 22.42 -2.33 7.78
N THR A 709 22.05 -3.14 6.80
CA THR A 709 22.18 -2.79 5.38
C THR A 709 20.82 -2.47 4.79
N TYR A 710 20.82 -1.66 3.73
CA TYR A 710 19.63 -1.19 3.06
C TYR A 710 19.73 -1.42 1.56
N GLN A 711 18.58 -1.72 0.94
CA GLN A 711 18.39 -1.51 -0.49
C GLN A 711 17.95 -0.05 -0.69
N ALA A 712 18.59 0.69 -1.59
CA ALA A 712 18.16 2.05 -1.88
C ALA A 712 16.82 2.02 -2.64
N THR A 713 15.85 2.89 -2.30
CA THR A 713 14.57 3.04 -3.00
C THR A 713 14.75 3.09 -4.52
N SER A 714 15.77 3.83 -4.99
CA SER A 714 16.11 3.94 -6.40
C SER A 714 16.66 2.69 -7.11
N ASP A 715 17.01 1.63 -6.37
CA ASP A 715 17.39 0.33 -6.95
C ASP A 715 16.16 -0.57 -7.17
N VAL A 716 14.99 -0.21 -6.61
CA VAL A 716 13.69 -0.88 -6.83
C VAL A 716 12.79 -0.01 -7.71
N LEU A 717 12.51 1.21 -7.24
CA LEU A 717 11.75 2.23 -7.94
C LEU A 717 12.69 3.07 -8.81
N SER A 718 12.76 2.74 -10.09
CA SER A 718 13.59 3.39 -11.11
C SER A 718 13.55 4.93 -11.02
N LYS A 719 14.72 5.59 -10.97
CA LYS A 719 14.83 7.07 -10.98
C LYS A 719 14.21 7.76 -12.19
N ALA A 720 14.00 7.03 -13.28
CA ALA A 720 13.39 7.57 -14.50
C ALA A 720 11.86 7.68 -14.36
N ASP A 721 11.26 6.75 -13.63
CA ASP A 721 9.82 6.61 -13.46
C ASP A 721 9.36 7.23 -12.12
N TYR A 722 10.21 7.15 -11.09
CA TYR A 722 9.98 7.62 -9.71
C TYR A 722 11.06 8.63 -9.25
N PRO A 723 11.28 9.76 -9.95
CA PRO A 723 12.33 10.72 -9.63
C PRO A 723 12.22 11.33 -8.22
N GLN A 724 11.02 11.37 -7.63
CA GLN A 724 10.77 11.83 -6.26
C GLN A 724 11.52 10.98 -5.21
N PHE A 725 11.74 9.70 -5.47
CA PHE A 725 12.44 8.78 -4.57
C PHE A 725 13.92 8.58 -4.95
N THR A 726 14.56 9.64 -5.48
CA THR A 726 15.98 9.60 -5.85
C THR A 726 16.85 9.42 -4.61
N SER A 727 17.38 8.20 -4.46
CA SER A 727 18.34 7.80 -3.42
C SER A 727 19.56 7.11 -4.02
N ALA A 728 20.59 6.89 -3.21
CA ALA A 728 21.80 6.19 -3.60
C ALA A 728 22.50 5.56 -2.40
N GLY A 729 23.10 4.40 -2.61
CA GLY A 729 24.07 3.82 -1.69
C GLY A 729 25.21 4.79 -1.37
N ALA A 730 25.52 4.91 -0.08
CA ALA A 730 26.50 5.83 0.47
C ALA A 730 27.64 5.11 1.21
N GLY A 731 27.61 3.79 1.34
CA GLY A 731 28.74 3.00 1.83
C GLY A 731 28.41 1.56 2.13
N GLU A 732 29.45 0.76 2.34
CA GLU A 732 29.38 -0.70 2.49
C GLU A 732 30.21 -1.14 3.70
N TYR A 733 29.95 -2.34 4.20
CA TYR A 733 30.77 -2.93 5.26
C TYR A 733 31.99 -3.65 4.66
N ALA A 734 33.16 -3.01 4.72
CA ALA A 734 34.35 -3.44 4.02
C ALA A 734 34.92 -4.76 4.57
N GLY A 735 34.93 -5.80 3.74
CA GLY A 735 35.33 -7.16 4.12
C GLY A 735 34.17 -8.03 4.59
N THR A 736 32.98 -7.47 4.76
CA THR A 736 31.71 -8.20 4.74
C THR A 736 31.29 -8.29 3.28
N PRO A 737 31.20 -9.49 2.66
CA PRO A 737 30.63 -9.61 1.33
C PRO A 737 29.21 -9.05 1.32
N ASN A 738 28.81 -8.35 0.25
CA ASN A 738 27.38 -8.16 -0.01
C ASN A 738 26.76 -9.57 -0.07
N PRO A 739 25.75 -9.89 0.77
CA PRO A 739 25.19 -11.24 0.82
C PRO A 739 24.77 -11.73 -0.57
N TYR A 740 24.28 -10.84 -1.44
CA TYR A 740 23.73 -11.16 -2.76
C TYR A 740 24.75 -11.08 -3.92
N SER A 741 26.06 -11.09 -3.65
CA SER A 741 27.12 -11.32 -4.65
C SER A 741 27.48 -12.82 -4.74
N PRO A 742 28.03 -13.32 -5.87
CA PRO A 742 28.51 -14.70 -5.99
C PRO A 742 29.46 -15.12 -4.86
N PHE A 743 29.43 -16.40 -4.47
CA PHE A 743 30.27 -16.91 -3.38
C PHE A 743 31.74 -17.00 -3.80
N GLU A 744 31.98 -17.49 -5.02
CA GLU A 744 33.30 -17.53 -5.66
C GLU A 744 33.19 -17.01 -7.10
N GLY A 745 34.33 -16.66 -7.70
CA GLY A 745 34.36 -16.25 -9.12
C GLY A 745 33.64 -14.93 -9.41
N SER A 746 32.75 -14.96 -10.41
CA SER A 746 32.10 -13.79 -11.02
C SER A 746 30.63 -14.01 -11.37
N SER A 747 30.11 -15.24 -11.26
CA SER A 747 28.72 -15.58 -11.60
C SER A 747 28.23 -16.73 -10.73
N MET A 748 26.97 -16.66 -10.31
CA MET A 748 26.25 -17.73 -9.64
C MET A 748 25.01 -18.13 -10.45
N ALA A 749 24.35 -19.23 -10.08
CA ALA A 749 22.97 -19.47 -10.47
C ALA A 749 22.04 -18.76 -9.49
N ALA A 750 20.98 -18.11 -9.98
CA ALA A 750 20.05 -17.38 -9.13
C ALA A 750 18.60 -17.46 -9.63
N ALA A 751 17.68 -17.58 -8.69
CA ALA A 751 16.24 -17.45 -8.89
C ALA A 751 15.74 -16.32 -7.97
N VAL A 752 15.65 -15.10 -8.52
CA VAL A 752 15.04 -13.95 -7.83
C VAL A 752 13.58 -14.24 -7.51
N HIS A 753 13.05 -13.66 -6.44
CA HIS A 753 11.63 -13.80 -6.13
C HIS A 753 10.73 -13.25 -7.25
N THR A 754 9.65 -14.00 -7.49
CA THR A 754 8.40 -13.54 -8.08
C THR A 754 7.31 -14.38 -7.46
N ASP A 755 6.15 -13.80 -7.31
CA ASP A 755 4.87 -14.45 -7.15
C ASP A 755 4.73 -15.66 -8.11
N ASP A 756 4.01 -16.68 -7.65
CA ASP A 756 3.48 -17.81 -8.43
C ASP A 756 4.49 -18.75 -9.13
N GLY A 757 5.69 -18.94 -8.55
CA GLY A 757 6.83 -19.51 -9.26
C GLY A 757 7.38 -20.82 -8.71
N TRP A 758 7.26 -21.93 -9.46
CA TRP A 758 8.11 -23.13 -9.26
C TRP A 758 9.28 -23.14 -10.25
N LYS A 759 10.41 -22.61 -9.80
CA LYS A 759 11.63 -22.34 -10.58
C LYS A 759 12.62 -23.48 -10.36
N ARG A 760 13.04 -24.21 -11.41
CA ARG A 760 13.84 -25.44 -11.25
C ARG A 760 15.15 -25.42 -12.03
N LEU A 761 16.26 -25.78 -11.37
CA LEU A 761 17.57 -26.00 -11.96
C LEU A 761 17.95 -27.48 -11.81
N THR A 762 17.88 -28.23 -12.91
CA THR A 762 17.87 -29.70 -12.95
C THR A 762 19.15 -30.28 -13.55
N ARG A 763 19.67 -31.38 -12.98
CA ARG A 763 20.84 -32.13 -13.47
C ARG A 763 20.67 -33.64 -13.25
N THR A 764 21.15 -34.43 -14.22
CA THR A 764 21.30 -35.89 -14.08
C THR A 764 22.74 -36.24 -13.66
N ILE A 765 22.90 -37.22 -12.76
CA ILE A 765 24.18 -37.71 -12.21
C ILE A 765 24.23 -39.23 -12.35
N ASP A 766 25.31 -39.76 -12.94
CA ASP A 766 25.54 -41.20 -13.07
C ASP A 766 26.31 -41.75 -11.85
N LEU A 767 25.66 -42.61 -11.07
CA LEU A 767 26.24 -43.33 -9.94
C LEU A 767 26.26 -44.86 -10.17
N THR A 768 26.06 -45.33 -11.41
CA THR A 768 25.97 -46.76 -11.74
C THR A 768 27.24 -47.56 -11.39
N GLY A 769 28.41 -46.91 -11.45
CA GLY A 769 29.70 -47.47 -11.04
C GLY A 769 30.11 -47.18 -9.59
N VAL A 770 29.23 -46.58 -8.77
CA VAL A 770 29.56 -46.05 -7.42
C VAL A 770 28.87 -46.88 -6.35
N SER A 771 29.56 -47.18 -5.24
CA SER A 771 28.98 -47.87 -4.09
C SER A 771 28.55 -46.90 -2.99
N ALA A 772 27.59 -47.29 -2.15
CA ALA A 772 27.21 -46.49 -0.98
C ALA A 772 28.37 -46.32 0.03
N ALA A 773 29.38 -47.21 0.01
CA ALA A 773 30.58 -47.07 0.84
C ALA A 773 31.47 -45.89 0.40
N ASP A 774 31.36 -45.45 -0.85
CA ASP A 774 32.06 -44.27 -1.38
C ASP A 774 31.41 -42.95 -0.92
N LYS A 775 30.24 -43.01 -0.25
CA LYS A 775 29.48 -41.85 0.26
C LYS A 775 29.28 -40.75 -0.80
N PRO A 776 28.66 -41.06 -1.95
CA PRO A 776 28.36 -40.05 -2.96
C PRO A 776 27.48 -38.95 -2.35
N SER A 777 27.85 -37.69 -2.56
CA SER A 777 27.12 -36.53 -2.04
C SER A 777 27.15 -35.37 -3.03
N LEU A 778 26.16 -34.49 -2.94
CA LEU A 778 26.10 -33.24 -3.68
C LEU A 778 26.25 -32.07 -2.70
N LYS A 779 27.12 -31.12 -3.05
CA LYS A 779 27.40 -29.94 -2.22
C LYS A 779 27.13 -28.67 -3.00
N PHE A 780 26.73 -27.62 -2.29
CA PHE A 780 26.64 -26.27 -2.83
C PHE A 780 27.14 -25.28 -1.78
N GLN A 781 27.39 -24.05 -2.23
CA GLN A 781 27.16 -22.87 -1.42
C GLN A 781 25.77 -22.34 -1.82
N LEU A 782 24.87 -22.14 -0.85
CA LEU A 782 23.55 -21.56 -1.09
C LEU A 782 23.38 -20.30 -0.25
N LEU A 783 22.69 -19.32 -0.81
CA LEU A 783 22.00 -18.27 -0.05
C LEU A 783 20.52 -18.43 -0.35
N TRP A 784 19.69 -18.33 0.68
CA TRP A 784 18.25 -18.20 0.51
C TRP A 784 17.79 -17.02 1.35
N ASP A 785 17.05 -16.12 0.73
CA ASP A 785 16.33 -15.04 1.38
C ASP A 785 14.91 -15.12 0.85
N THR A 786 14.11 -15.92 1.52
CA THR A 786 12.77 -16.27 1.10
C THR A 786 11.79 -15.87 2.18
N GLU A 787 10.52 -15.80 1.82
CA GLU A 787 9.51 -15.57 2.84
C GLU A 787 9.47 -16.71 3.89
N PRO A 788 9.56 -16.42 5.22
CA PRO A 788 9.79 -17.47 6.23
C PRO A 788 8.58 -18.40 6.47
N GLY A 789 8.77 -19.68 6.14
CA GLY A 789 7.78 -20.76 6.29
C GLY A 789 6.93 -21.01 5.05
N TYR A 790 7.12 -20.21 4.00
CA TYR A 790 6.08 -19.83 3.04
C TYR A 790 6.57 -20.09 1.61
N ASP A 791 7.54 -19.27 1.18
CA ASP A 791 8.45 -19.60 0.09
C ASP A 791 9.43 -20.72 0.52
N HIS A 792 9.79 -21.62 -0.41
CA HIS A 792 10.70 -22.73 -0.12
C HIS A 792 11.78 -22.96 -1.18
N ALA A 793 13.03 -23.16 -0.73
CA ALA A 793 14.09 -23.75 -1.54
C ALA A 793 14.23 -25.25 -1.20
N VAL A 794 14.30 -26.12 -2.21
CA VAL A 794 14.42 -27.58 -2.04
C VAL A 794 15.42 -28.20 -3.00
N LEU A 795 16.00 -29.33 -2.60
CA LEU A 795 16.68 -30.24 -3.54
C LEU A 795 15.79 -31.46 -3.79
N GLU A 796 15.04 -31.46 -4.89
CA GLU A 796 14.30 -32.61 -5.39
C GLU A 796 15.28 -33.67 -5.93
N ALA A 797 14.97 -34.96 -5.76
CA ALA A 797 15.76 -36.08 -6.29
C ALA A 797 14.88 -37.30 -6.64
N HIS A 798 15.19 -38.01 -7.74
CA HIS A 798 14.55 -39.28 -8.12
C HIS A 798 15.49 -40.16 -8.96
N THR A 799 15.20 -41.47 -9.07
CA THR A 799 15.88 -42.35 -10.03
C THR A 799 15.47 -41.92 -11.44
N ALA A 800 16.44 -41.65 -12.33
CA ALA A 800 16.16 -41.09 -13.64
C ALA A 800 15.17 -41.96 -14.44
N GLY A 801 14.03 -41.37 -14.84
CA GLY A 801 12.94 -42.05 -15.54
C GLY A 801 11.95 -42.84 -14.65
N ALA A 802 12.05 -42.73 -13.33
CA ALA A 802 11.07 -43.26 -12.38
C ALA A 802 10.29 -42.14 -11.66
N GLU A 803 9.26 -42.51 -10.89
CA GLU A 803 8.43 -41.59 -10.11
C GLU A 803 8.77 -41.63 -8.60
N ASP A 804 9.96 -42.11 -8.21
CA ASP A 804 10.43 -42.20 -6.82
C ASP A 804 11.01 -40.86 -6.29
N TRP A 805 10.26 -39.78 -6.51
CA TRP A 805 10.63 -38.41 -6.11
C TRP A 805 10.63 -38.21 -4.59
N THR A 806 11.72 -37.70 -4.04
CA THR A 806 11.84 -37.13 -2.68
C THR A 806 12.46 -35.73 -2.73
N THR A 807 12.39 -34.93 -1.66
CA THR A 807 13.42 -33.90 -1.41
C THR A 807 14.41 -34.40 -0.37
N LEU A 808 15.67 -33.99 -0.48
CA LEU A 808 16.77 -34.48 0.36
C LEU A 808 17.03 -33.55 1.56
N PRO A 809 17.27 -34.10 2.77
CA PRO A 809 17.73 -33.31 3.91
C PRO A 809 19.18 -32.86 3.72
N GLU A 810 19.47 -31.65 4.18
CA GLU A 810 20.82 -31.09 4.27
C GLU A 810 21.51 -31.59 5.55
N ALA A 811 22.74 -32.09 5.42
CA ALA A 811 23.46 -32.80 6.47
C ALA A 811 23.87 -31.93 7.67
N GLY A 812 23.98 -30.62 7.50
CA GLY A 812 24.18 -29.63 8.57
C GLY A 812 22.91 -29.27 9.35
N GLY A 813 21.73 -29.75 8.93
CA GLY A 813 20.44 -29.45 9.57
C GLY A 813 19.85 -28.10 9.17
N SER A 814 20.33 -27.49 8.08
CA SER A 814 19.84 -26.20 7.59
C SER A 814 18.47 -26.31 6.91
N THR A 815 18.14 -27.48 6.35
CA THR A 815 16.78 -27.78 5.89
C THR A 815 15.92 -28.26 7.05
N THR A 816 14.70 -27.74 7.13
CA THR A 816 13.66 -28.25 8.04
C THR A 816 12.75 -29.25 7.34
N ASN A 817 12.27 -30.24 8.09
CA ASN A 817 11.15 -31.10 7.71
C ASN A 817 9.81 -30.56 8.24
N ALA A 818 9.80 -29.36 8.83
CA ALA A 818 8.56 -28.60 8.99
C ALA A 818 7.90 -28.51 7.61
N VAL A 819 6.63 -28.92 7.56
CA VAL A 819 5.82 -28.71 6.36
C VAL A 819 5.72 -27.21 6.11
N PRO A 820 5.58 -26.79 4.84
CA PRO A 820 5.20 -25.42 4.51
C PRO A 820 4.04 -24.98 5.37
N ALA A 821 4.07 -23.76 5.88
CA ALA A 821 3.20 -23.33 6.96
C ALA A 821 1.72 -23.42 6.61
N GLU A 822 1.38 -23.49 5.32
CA GLU A 822 0.04 -23.88 4.91
C GLU A 822 -0.04 -25.03 3.86
N CYS A 823 1.00 -25.88 3.76
CA CYS A 823 0.74 -27.25 3.28
C CYS A 823 -0.41 -27.93 4.05
N GLU A 824 -0.54 -27.58 5.34
CA GLU A 824 -1.54 -28.08 6.28
C GLU A 824 -2.97 -27.95 5.77
N ALA A 825 -3.27 -26.84 5.08
CA ALA A 825 -4.60 -26.58 4.56
C ALA A 825 -4.69 -26.85 3.02
N GLY A 826 -3.52 -27.00 2.36
CA GLY A 826 -3.38 -27.89 1.19
C GLY A 826 -3.28 -27.15 -0.15
N PHE A 827 -2.95 -25.88 -0.05
CA PHE A 827 -3.02 -24.91 -1.11
C PHE A 827 -1.65 -24.74 -1.78
N LEU A 828 -0.52 -24.88 -1.05
CA LEU A 828 0.83 -25.01 -1.69
C LEU A 828 0.78 -26.10 -2.75
N ILE A 829 0.04 -27.15 -2.42
CA ILE A 829 -0.26 -28.32 -3.22
C ILE A 829 -1.30 -28.11 -4.35
N LYS A 830 -2.15 -27.08 -4.38
CA LYS A 830 -3.12 -26.89 -5.49
C LYS A 830 -2.63 -25.93 -6.56
N GLU A 831 -1.97 -24.83 -6.20
CA GLU A 831 -1.24 -24.05 -7.21
C GLU A 831 0.04 -24.78 -7.64
N HIS A 832 0.67 -25.61 -6.79
CA HIS A 832 1.81 -26.47 -7.19
C HIS A 832 1.51 -27.98 -7.03
N PRO A 833 0.68 -28.60 -7.90
CA PRO A 833 0.21 -30.00 -7.80
C PRO A 833 1.27 -31.08 -7.61
N ALA A 834 2.49 -30.89 -8.12
CA ALA A 834 3.55 -31.88 -7.99
C ALA A 834 4.12 -32.02 -6.56
N LEU A 835 3.83 -31.08 -5.65
CA LEU A 835 4.27 -31.18 -4.25
C LEU A 835 3.66 -32.37 -3.50
N LYS A 836 2.57 -32.97 -4.01
CA LYS A 836 2.01 -34.23 -3.52
C LYS A 836 3.02 -35.39 -3.50
N ARG A 837 4.14 -35.27 -4.21
CA ARG A 837 5.30 -36.20 -4.15
C ARG A 837 5.94 -36.24 -2.76
N TYR A 838 6.02 -35.10 -2.09
CA TYR A 838 6.80 -34.87 -0.87
C TYR A 838 5.94 -34.61 0.37
N LEU A 839 4.71 -34.16 0.14
CA LEU A 839 3.80 -33.66 1.16
C LEU A 839 2.43 -34.34 1.00
N THR A 840 1.84 -34.80 2.10
CA THR A 840 0.45 -35.31 2.11
C THR A 840 -0.43 -34.37 2.95
N PRO A 841 -1.40 -33.66 2.34
CA PRO A 841 -2.39 -32.89 3.08
C PRO A 841 -3.42 -33.85 3.69
N GLY A 842 -3.88 -33.56 4.90
CA GLY A 842 -4.80 -34.43 5.64
C GLY A 842 -5.59 -33.67 6.69
N SER A 843 -6.71 -34.25 7.15
CA SER A 843 -7.65 -33.62 8.09
C SER A 843 -7.13 -33.49 9.54
N ALA A 844 -5.82 -33.55 9.73
CA ALA A 844 -5.13 -33.48 11.03
C ALA A 844 -3.77 -32.77 10.90
N GLY A 845 -3.60 -31.93 9.87
CA GLY A 845 -2.33 -31.32 9.46
C GLY A 845 -1.72 -31.99 8.22
N CYS A 846 -0.75 -31.32 7.62
CA CYS A 846 0.03 -31.87 6.52
C CYS A 846 1.20 -32.68 7.06
N THR A 847 1.53 -33.79 6.39
CA THR A 847 2.71 -34.58 6.75
C THR A 847 3.83 -34.35 5.75
N ALA A 848 5.07 -34.29 6.26
CA ALA A 848 6.32 -34.14 5.51
C ALA A 848 6.70 -35.41 4.72
N THR A 849 5.71 -36.16 4.22
CA THR A 849 5.87 -37.32 3.34
C THR A 849 4.68 -37.42 2.41
N GLY A 850 4.94 -37.54 1.11
CA GLY A 850 3.95 -37.56 0.04
C GLY A 850 3.78 -38.94 -0.60
N THR A 851 3.31 -38.95 -1.84
CA THR A 851 3.06 -40.17 -2.62
C THR A 851 4.33 -40.95 -3.00
N SER A 852 5.52 -40.33 -2.94
CA SER A 852 6.78 -40.95 -3.39
C SER A 852 7.97 -40.73 -2.44
N GLY A 853 8.00 -39.67 -1.65
CA GLY A 853 9.14 -39.34 -0.79
C GLY A 853 8.82 -38.31 0.29
N SER A 854 9.85 -37.80 0.95
CA SER A 854 9.73 -36.88 2.10
C SER A 854 10.03 -35.43 1.75
N TRP A 855 9.55 -34.52 2.59
CA TRP A 855 9.79 -33.08 2.51
C TRP A 855 10.90 -32.62 3.44
N ASN A 856 11.79 -31.82 2.87
CA ASN A 856 12.92 -31.13 3.48
C ASN A 856 13.14 -29.85 2.66
N SER A 857 13.18 -28.68 3.30
CA SER A 857 13.31 -27.38 2.64
C SER A 857 14.11 -26.36 3.45
N PHE A 858 14.70 -25.39 2.75
CA PHE A 858 15.11 -24.12 3.34
C PHE A 858 13.98 -23.10 3.21
N THR A 859 13.90 -22.17 4.14
CA THR A 859 12.97 -21.05 4.11
C THR A 859 13.47 -19.92 5.03
N GLY A 860 12.96 -18.71 4.87
CA GLY A 860 13.40 -17.51 5.59
C GLY A 860 14.70 -16.92 5.05
N ALA A 861 15.34 -16.06 5.84
CA ALA A 861 16.67 -15.52 5.52
C ALA A 861 17.78 -16.43 6.07
N SER A 862 18.79 -16.71 5.23
CA SER A 862 19.98 -17.44 5.64
C SER A 862 21.03 -16.55 6.31
N ASP A 863 20.88 -15.22 6.33
CA ASP A 863 21.93 -14.27 6.74
C ASP A 863 23.25 -14.54 6.02
N GLY A 864 23.20 -14.57 4.68
CA GLY A 864 24.35 -14.81 3.79
C GLY A 864 24.59 -16.29 3.44
N TRP A 865 25.62 -16.52 2.63
CA TRP A 865 25.97 -17.85 2.09
C TRP A 865 26.24 -18.92 3.15
N LYS A 866 25.72 -20.13 2.93
CA LYS A 866 25.97 -21.34 3.73
C LYS A 866 26.50 -22.48 2.87
N PRO A 867 27.50 -23.25 3.35
CA PRO A 867 27.86 -24.52 2.76
C PRO A 867 26.79 -25.57 3.11
N VAL A 868 26.24 -26.24 2.10
CA VAL A 868 25.21 -27.27 2.27
C VAL A 868 25.65 -28.60 1.64
N THR A 869 25.26 -29.73 2.22
CA THR A 869 25.60 -31.07 1.71
C THR A 869 24.41 -32.02 1.76
N PHE A 870 24.16 -32.72 0.67
CA PHE A 870 23.09 -33.71 0.52
C PHE A 870 23.69 -35.10 0.23
N ASP A 871 23.19 -36.14 0.91
CA ASP A 871 23.62 -37.52 0.70
C ASP A 871 22.92 -38.15 -0.51
N LEU A 872 23.69 -38.75 -1.42
CA LEU A 872 23.20 -39.48 -2.60
C LEU A 872 23.40 -41.00 -2.47
N SER A 873 23.83 -41.51 -1.31
CA SER A 873 24.15 -42.93 -1.10
C SER A 873 22.97 -43.88 -1.40
N ALA A 874 21.73 -43.41 -1.28
CA ALA A 874 20.53 -44.16 -1.65
C ALA A 874 20.40 -44.44 -3.17
N TYR A 875 21.12 -43.70 -4.00
CA TYR A 875 21.15 -43.82 -5.46
C TYR A 875 22.41 -44.49 -6.00
N ALA A 876 23.29 -44.99 -5.14
CA ALA A 876 24.46 -45.78 -5.54
C ALA A 876 24.05 -46.98 -6.41
N GLY A 877 24.74 -47.17 -7.54
CA GLY A 877 24.39 -48.18 -8.56
C GLY A 877 23.27 -47.77 -9.52
N LYS A 878 22.78 -46.52 -9.48
CA LYS A 878 21.73 -45.98 -10.37
C LYS A 878 22.18 -44.68 -11.06
N THR A 879 21.35 -44.18 -11.97
CA THR A 879 21.38 -42.78 -12.41
C THR A 879 20.31 -42.00 -11.62
N VAL A 880 20.67 -40.85 -11.06
CA VAL A 880 19.78 -39.98 -10.28
C VAL A 880 19.61 -38.64 -11.00
N GLU A 881 18.40 -38.12 -11.05
CA GLU A 881 18.13 -36.74 -11.47
C GLU A 881 17.76 -35.92 -10.24
N VAL A 882 18.36 -34.73 -10.13
CA VAL A 882 18.18 -33.79 -9.02
C VAL A 882 17.75 -32.42 -9.55
N SER A 883 16.90 -31.71 -8.82
CA SER A 883 16.54 -30.32 -9.13
C SER A 883 16.70 -29.45 -7.89
N LEU A 884 17.52 -28.40 -7.97
CA LEU A 884 17.48 -27.31 -7.01
C LEU A 884 16.33 -26.39 -7.43
N SER A 885 15.33 -26.27 -6.57
CA SER A 885 14.08 -25.61 -6.90
C SER A 885 13.74 -24.53 -5.88
N TYR A 886 13.29 -23.39 -6.37
CA TYR A 886 12.70 -22.32 -5.58
C TYR A 886 11.21 -22.29 -5.90
N ILE A 887 10.38 -22.39 -4.87
CA ILE A 887 8.93 -22.61 -4.94
C ILE A 887 8.29 -21.47 -4.17
N THR A 888 7.56 -20.61 -4.88
CA THR A 888 6.97 -19.39 -4.34
C THR A 888 5.46 -19.35 -4.51
N ASP A 889 4.87 -18.31 -3.93
CA ASP A 889 3.46 -18.03 -3.77
C ASP A 889 3.20 -16.51 -3.95
N PRO A 890 1.96 -16.04 -4.21
CA PRO A 890 1.71 -14.64 -4.55
C PRO A 890 1.66 -13.80 -3.29
N GLY A 891 2.83 -13.28 -2.97
CA GLY A 891 2.93 -12.23 -1.98
C GLY A 891 4.38 -11.84 -1.76
N SER A 892 4.58 -10.90 -0.87
CA SER A 892 5.89 -10.33 -0.54
C SER A 892 6.96 -11.38 -0.19
N GLY A 893 7.80 -11.74 -1.15
CA GLY A 893 8.98 -12.56 -0.88
C GLY A 893 10.21 -11.80 -0.41
N GLY A 894 11.23 -12.57 -0.01
CA GLY A 894 12.59 -12.06 0.11
C GLY A 894 13.29 -11.91 -1.25
N HIS A 895 14.60 -11.75 -1.27
CA HIS A 895 15.37 -11.56 -2.50
C HIS A 895 15.47 -12.80 -3.42
N GLY A 896 15.22 -14.00 -2.90
CA GLY A 896 15.17 -15.28 -3.63
C GLY A 896 16.27 -16.28 -3.25
N VAL A 897 16.62 -17.18 -4.16
CA VAL A 897 17.57 -18.28 -3.91
C VAL A 897 18.76 -18.21 -4.85
N LEU A 898 19.96 -18.27 -4.29
CA LEU A 898 21.26 -18.20 -4.99
C LEU A 898 22.05 -19.49 -4.75
N ALA A 899 22.78 -19.94 -5.77
CA ALA A 899 23.52 -21.20 -5.74
C ALA A 899 24.86 -21.11 -6.49
N ASP A 900 25.90 -21.63 -5.86
CA ASP A 900 27.28 -21.61 -6.35
C ASP A 900 28.03 -22.89 -5.94
N ASN A 901 29.16 -23.17 -6.60
CA ASN A 901 30.09 -24.28 -6.30
C ASN A 901 29.44 -25.67 -6.21
N ALA A 902 28.46 -25.94 -7.09
CA ALA A 902 27.68 -27.18 -7.16
C ALA A 902 28.56 -28.40 -7.49
N SER A 903 28.89 -29.21 -6.47
CA SER A 903 29.95 -30.22 -6.52
C SER A 903 29.46 -31.63 -6.19
N VAL A 904 29.66 -32.58 -7.12
CA VAL A 904 29.47 -34.02 -6.89
C VAL A 904 30.74 -34.60 -6.26
N VAL A 905 30.63 -35.18 -5.07
CA VAL A 905 31.74 -35.70 -4.26
C VAL A 905 31.59 -37.20 -4.09
N ILE A 906 32.63 -37.98 -4.46
CA ILE A 906 32.66 -39.44 -4.36
C ILE A 906 34.00 -39.88 -3.77
N GLY A 907 33.96 -40.73 -2.73
CA GLY A 907 35.15 -41.17 -1.99
C GLY A 907 35.83 -40.03 -1.22
N GLY A 908 35.08 -38.99 -0.87
CA GLY A 908 35.61 -37.76 -0.25
C GLY A 908 36.30 -36.78 -1.21
N ALA A 909 36.38 -37.09 -2.52
CA ALA A 909 36.94 -36.21 -3.53
C ALA A 909 35.85 -35.64 -4.44
N ALA A 910 35.88 -34.32 -4.69
CA ALA A 910 35.06 -33.71 -5.75
C ALA A 910 35.46 -34.33 -7.10
N LYS A 911 34.45 -34.75 -7.87
CA LYS A 911 34.61 -35.33 -9.21
C LYS A 911 34.21 -34.35 -10.29
N GLU A 912 33.13 -33.60 -10.05
CA GLU A 912 32.56 -32.63 -10.97
C GLU A 912 32.06 -31.44 -10.15
N THR A 913 32.60 -30.24 -10.39
CA THR A 913 32.22 -28.99 -9.73
C THR A 913 31.81 -27.98 -10.79
N GLU A 914 30.65 -27.35 -10.61
CA GLU A 914 30.17 -26.26 -11.45
C GLU A 914 29.98 -25.00 -10.59
N GLY A 915 30.75 -23.96 -10.90
CA GLY A 915 30.64 -22.63 -10.28
C GLY A 915 29.76 -21.67 -11.09
N PHE A 916 29.11 -22.12 -12.16
CA PHE A 916 28.23 -21.31 -13.00
C PHE A 916 28.90 -20.11 -13.70
N GLU A 917 30.23 -20.13 -13.85
CA GLU A 917 31.04 -19.02 -14.38
C GLU A 917 30.83 -18.73 -15.88
N SER A 918 30.57 -19.77 -16.68
CA SER A 918 30.49 -19.64 -18.15
C SER A 918 29.20 -20.22 -18.76
N SER A 919 28.56 -21.16 -18.07
CA SER A 919 27.28 -21.76 -18.47
C SER A 919 26.63 -22.39 -17.22
N PHE A 920 25.49 -23.07 -17.39
CA PHE A 920 24.96 -23.94 -16.34
C PHE A 920 25.68 -25.32 -16.29
N GLY A 921 26.64 -25.58 -17.18
CA GLY A 921 27.38 -26.83 -17.23
C GLY A 921 26.48 -28.03 -17.52
N ALA A 922 26.46 -28.98 -16.58
CA ALA A 922 25.56 -30.13 -16.60
C ALA A 922 24.16 -29.84 -16.03
N TRP A 923 23.89 -28.61 -15.58
CA TRP A 923 22.58 -28.17 -15.11
C TRP A 923 21.76 -27.53 -16.24
N THR A 924 20.45 -27.61 -16.12
CA THR A 924 19.48 -27.09 -17.09
C THR A 924 18.33 -26.41 -16.38
N VAL A 925 17.87 -25.26 -16.89
CA VAL A 925 16.69 -24.57 -16.35
C VAL A 925 15.45 -25.27 -16.87
N ALA A 926 14.72 -25.94 -15.99
CA ALA A 926 13.50 -26.65 -16.33
C ALA A 926 12.27 -25.75 -16.13
N GLY A 927 11.22 -26.02 -16.92
CA GLY A 927 9.91 -25.44 -16.68
C GLY A 927 9.33 -25.91 -15.33
N PRO A 928 8.34 -25.19 -14.79
CA PRO A 928 7.62 -25.63 -13.59
C PRO A 928 6.96 -27.00 -13.85
N PRO A 929 6.73 -27.82 -12.81
CA PRO A 929 5.97 -29.06 -12.95
C PRO A 929 4.54 -28.82 -13.47
N ALA A 930 3.96 -29.84 -14.10
CA ALA A 930 2.64 -29.71 -14.70
C ALA A 930 1.56 -29.34 -13.67
N GLY A 931 0.80 -28.30 -13.97
CA GLY A 931 -0.26 -27.75 -13.10
C GLY A 931 0.13 -26.49 -12.33
N SER A 932 1.43 -26.13 -12.30
CA SER A 932 1.91 -24.86 -11.74
C SER A 932 1.76 -23.68 -12.72
N PRO A 933 1.61 -22.43 -12.24
CA PRO A 933 1.58 -21.23 -13.07
C PRO A 933 2.85 -20.99 -13.88
N VAL A 934 2.76 -20.06 -14.83
CA VAL A 934 3.85 -19.71 -15.73
C VAL A 934 4.86 -18.82 -15.02
N VAL A 935 6.05 -19.36 -14.77
CA VAL A 935 7.17 -18.61 -14.19
C VAL A 935 7.60 -17.47 -15.12
N THR A 936 7.38 -16.23 -14.69
CA THR A 936 7.75 -15.01 -15.45
C THR A 936 9.24 -14.65 -15.36
N LYS A 937 9.91 -15.02 -14.24
CA LYS A 937 11.38 -14.94 -14.07
C LYS A 937 11.88 -16.25 -13.45
N ASN A 938 12.55 -17.09 -14.25
CA ASN A 938 13.10 -18.41 -13.83
C ASN A 938 14.60 -18.31 -13.47
N TRP A 939 15.24 -19.42 -13.13
CA TRP A 939 16.69 -19.48 -12.86
C TRP A 939 17.50 -18.84 -14.00
N ALA A 940 18.39 -17.94 -13.64
CA ALA A 940 19.32 -17.26 -14.53
C ALA A 940 20.75 -17.36 -13.97
N ARG A 941 21.74 -17.19 -14.84
CA ARG A 941 23.10 -16.88 -14.39
C ARG A 941 23.16 -15.39 -14.06
N ALA A 942 23.65 -15.06 -12.87
CA ALA A 942 23.75 -13.69 -12.39
C ALA A 942 25.13 -13.42 -11.80
N GLY A 943 25.61 -12.19 -11.94
CA GLY A 943 26.61 -11.65 -11.02
C GLY A 943 25.90 -11.18 -9.74
N GLU A 944 26.41 -10.13 -9.09
CA GLU A 944 25.69 -9.48 -8.00
C GLU A 944 24.30 -8.99 -8.44
N LEU A 945 23.26 -9.38 -7.68
CA LEU A 945 21.87 -9.08 -8.01
C LEU A 945 21.32 -7.85 -7.31
N PHE A 946 21.46 -7.80 -5.98
CA PHE A 946 20.89 -6.77 -5.13
C PHE A 946 22.03 -6.04 -4.46
N LYS A 947 22.09 -4.73 -4.67
CA LYS A 947 23.08 -3.89 -4.00
C LYS A 947 22.56 -3.56 -2.62
N THR A 948 23.37 -3.86 -1.62
CA THR A 948 23.08 -3.54 -0.22
C THR A 948 24.13 -2.59 0.30
N TYR A 949 23.70 -1.61 1.09
CA TYR A 949 24.56 -0.55 1.58
C TYR A 949 24.41 -0.37 3.09
N GLY A 950 25.52 -0.29 3.82
CA GLY A 950 25.52 0.07 5.25
C GLY A 950 25.22 1.55 5.51
N ALA A 951 25.05 2.34 4.44
CA ALA A 951 24.53 3.70 4.48
C ALA A 951 23.81 4.04 3.16
N VAL A 952 22.73 4.83 3.23
CA VAL A 952 21.99 5.35 2.07
C VAL A 952 21.90 6.88 2.17
N SER A 953 21.73 7.54 1.03
CA SER A 953 21.59 8.99 0.95
C SER A 953 20.52 9.41 -0.05
N THR A 954 19.84 10.51 0.25
CA THR A 954 19.00 11.27 -0.68
C THR A 954 19.63 12.66 -0.90
N LYS A 955 18.86 13.62 -1.44
CA LYS A 955 19.24 15.04 -1.47
C LYS A 955 19.25 15.68 -0.06
N ASP A 956 18.44 15.18 0.88
CA ASP A 956 18.21 15.80 2.20
C ASP A 956 18.67 14.96 3.38
N THR A 957 18.89 13.66 3.16
CA THR A 957 19.12 12.69 4.22
C THR A 957 20.37 11.86 3.99
N VAL A 958 21.06 11.52 5.08
CA VAL A 958 22.07 10.44 5.13
C VAL A 958 21.65 9.49 6.25
N LEU A 959 21.33 8.25 5.87
CA LEU A 959 20.99 7.17 6.77
C LEU A 959 22.21 6.27 6.97
N LEU A 960 22.60 6.05 8.24
CA LEU A 960 23.66 5.14 8.64
C LEU A 960 23.07 3.93 9.38
N GLY A 961 23.38 2.72 8.95
CA GLY A 961 22.90 1.47 9.59
C GLY A 961 23.55 1.11 10.91
N PHE A 962 24.23 2.07 11.54
CA PHE A 962 24.96 1.92 12.77
C PHE A 962 25.09 3.29 13.44
N GLY A 963 25.11 3.31 14.78
CA GLY A 963 25.41 4.53 15.52
C GLY A 963 26.90 4.87 15.56
N LEU A 964 27.22 6.16 15.69
CA LEU A 964 28.58 6.68 15.79
C LEU A 964 29.33 6.24 17.06
N GLU A 965 28.63 5.77 18.08
CA GLU A 965 29.20 5.14 19.28
C GLU A 965 29.98 3.87 18.95
N HIS A 966 29.58 3.14 17.90
CA HIS A 966 30.28 1.94 17.41
C HIS A 966 31.56 2.25 16.63
N VAL A 967 31.78 3.50 16.20
CA VAL A 967 32.97 3.88 15.42
C VAL A 967 34.20 3.90 16.33
N ALA A 968 35.26 3.19 15.94
CA ALA A 968 36.41 2.91 16.81
C ALA A 968 37.13 4.19 17.31
N THR A 969 37.32 5.20 16.47
CA THR A 969 38.04 6.43 16.85
C THR A 969 37.26 7.73 16.61
N ALA A 970 37.59 8.76 17.41
CA ALA A 970 37.04 10.10 17.23
C ALA A 970 37.45 10.76 15.90
N ALA A 971 38.60 10.35 15.32
CA ALA A 971 39.04 10.84 14.02
C ALA A 971 38.17 10.28 12.89
N GLU A 972 37.86 8.98 12.92
CA GLU A 972 36.96 8.34 11.94
C GLU A 972 35.53 8.89 12.04
N ARG A 973 35.00 9.05 13.27
CA ARG A 973 33.71 9.74 13.51
C ARG A 973 33.69 11.13 12.86
N SER A 974 34.75 11.92 13.07
CA SER A 974 34.86 13.25 12.49
C SER A 974 34.85 13.22 10.96
N VAL A 975 35.60 12.31 10.32
CA VAL A 975 35.59 12.21 8.84
C VAL A 975 34.21 11.78 8.32
N LEU A 976 33.57 10.78 8.95
CA LEU A 976 32.25 10.30 8.55
C LEU A 976 31.18 11.39 8.64
N VAL A 977 31.05 12.04 9.80
CA VAL A 977 30.12 13.16 10.01
C VAL A 977 30.46 14.33 9.09
N GLY A 978 31.74 14.64 8.88
CA GLY A 978 32.18 15.71 7.98
C GLY A 978 31.77 15.48 6.52
N LYS A 979 31.76 14.22 6.07
CA LYS A 979 31.29 13.81 4.75
C LYS A 979 29.78 13.89 4.62
N ALA A 980 29.03 13.35 5.59
CA ALA A 980 27.57 13.48 5.62
C ALA A 980 27.13 14.96 5.66
N LEU A 981 27.74 15.78 6.51
CA LEU A 981 27.51 17.23 6.54
C LEU A 981 27.92 17.95 5.25
N ALA A 982 28.78 17.36 4.41
CA ALA A 982 29.17 17.93 3.13
C ALA A 982 28.19 17.56 2.00
N SER A 983 27.57 16.37 2.05
CA SER A 983 26.58 15.94 1.08
C SER A 983 25.27 16.73 1.21
N LEU A 984 24.88 17.06 2.44
CA LEU A 984 23.69 17.85 2.78
C LEU A 984 23.83 19.37 2.50
N LYS A 985 24.89 19.78 1.80
CA LYS A 985 25.16 21.19 1.41
C LYS A 985 24.85 21.42 -0.08
N SER A 986 23.57 21.34 -0.42
CA SER A 986 22.96 22.18 -1.47
C SER A 986 22.17 23.28 -0.78
#